data_AF-A0A512CCS4-F1
#
_entry.id   AF-A0A512CCS4-F1
#
_cell.length_a   1.000
_cell.length_b   1.000
_cell.length_c   1.000
_cell.angle_alpha   90.00
_cell.angle_beta   90.00
_cell.angle_gamma   90.00
#
_symmetry.space_group_name_H-M   'P 1'
#
loop_
_entity.id
_entity.type
_entity.pdbx_description
1 polymer ?
#
loop_
_entity_poly.entity_id
_entity_poly.type
_entity_poly.pdbx_seq_one_letter_code
_entity_poly.pdbx_strand_id
1 'polypeptide(L)'
;MRKGNITIRNFWLVLLLALVCVPGLAQDNLKGKNFQSITLESSLKPFKKKDKAYIRAVAHEMFTQWHSLLRHADTVSMMLWTSDGSEILDYKGTMDQPLEWAKYMGNPNTDHEVGSGPESLSLHQRAYVYRDDAPDFTYGDLAFIVKVLKEEGRKVTGKPIKVGATFDPGPEFAKSPFKYEKHPEILGGNAMGHKTFVSSYSLLNGDSESYAGFPDGIPDQTPFGTFFGRQSQHFLDDLGFDYIWLSNGFGFGAEGWSATGAIFSGENFAQEKLASSADKVVGFWKLFREECPDYPIQTRGTNLSVGADLARDAVDLRNIYKGGFNMLPPPNSPWAALDGDFGLELAGYMSRMAMLPDNRFPFRYYTHDPWWINSPWLDRYGREPHDIYLPLAVARIDEEGKIGVPTHLNFLTIDDTYGNMPTQVPDEVMPHILKARYDMPTAPGPLVWVYPFDEYHDWARDYTDRLPEIYYGDWFMRQAINSGLPMNTVISTTSLPGAITNNPGLFKSSILVTIAPEKNSKNEKTLMDFVKNGGQLIVFGPVDHSSKTFMDFINLSNTTPLSGEMELRSEVGIDIIKGEVPQKIRHLSLFSGGGFRTLIKNPKDSFTQALSSVKQGDEVRDMAWLRQDPDWKGGKVVYLRGTNSSSFTGGRLLTPDNPEEFQIVPAMLRQLLGTFGMQLKIEKENVGIKDPVLTINRSDNAFIFSGYNPNSTVKQSFKFEQGAPLILGFETILEDGFSNYTMPTAWHRECRVFITQTSGMVSFKELHSGQKGISKRYSVSGLKNGSLRIYPSDGVTAEELNVYLNSRYPWNTGEIPFTEVKNGNERYFEIKDVSGTVAFSW
;
A
#
# COMPACT_ATOMS: atom_id res chain seq x y z
N MET A 1 53.61 -1.26 -62.19
CA MET A 1 53.58 -2.49 -61.37
C MET A 1 53.95 -2.08 -59.94
N ARG A 2 53.19 -2.22 -58.86
CA ARG A 2 52.00 -3.01 -58.50
C ARG A 2 51.02 -2.11 -57.72
N LYS A 3 49.74 -2.23 -58.05
CA LYS A 3 48.59 -1.85 -57.21
C LYS A 3 48.41 -2.89 -56.10
N GLY A 4 47.82 -2.52 -54.95
CA GLY A 4 47.14 -3.51 -54.11
C GLY A 4 46.92 -3.14 -52.65
N ASN A 5 45.67 -2.76 -52.32
CA ASN A 5 44.91 -3.20 -51.14
C ASN A 5 45.30 -2.73 -49.72
N ILE A 6 45.23 -1.43 -49.40
CA ILE A 6 45.19 -0.97 -47.99
C ILE A 6 44.14 0.14 -47.74
N THR A 7 42.98 0.12 -48.41
CA THR A 7 41.99 1.19 -48.17
C THR A 7 40.52 0.80 -48.12
N ILE A 8 40.21 -0.50 -48.05
CA ILE A 8 38.82 -0.96 -47.86
C ILE A 8 38.64 -1.64 -46.49
N ARG A 9 39.67 -2.30 -45.95
CA ARG A 9 39.55 -3.03 -44.68
C ARG A 9 39.39 -2.13 -43.45
N ASN A 10 40.01 -0.94 -43.46
CA ASN A 10 39.88 0.03 -42.36
C ASN A 10 38.58 0.83 -42.41
N PHE A 11 37.98 1.01 -43.60
CA PHE A 11 36.71 1.72 -43.72
C PHE A 11 35.55 0.88 -43.18
N TRP A 12 35.58 -0.45 -43.41
CA TRP A 12 34.62 -1.39 -42.81
C TRP A 12 34.84 -1.58 -41.31
N LEU A 13 36.08 -1.51 -40.81
CA LEU A 13 36.33 -1.59 -39.36
C LEU A 13 35.83 -0.35 -38.61
N VAL A 14 35.94 0.84 -39.20
CA VAL A 14 35.41 2.09 -38.63
C VAL A 14 33.89 2.16 -38.76
N LEU A 15 33.28 1.60 -39.82
CA LEU A 15 31.82 1.47 -39.91
C LEU A 15 31.25 0.41 -38.93
N LEU A 16 31.97 -0.70 -38.68
CA LEU A 16 31.57 -1.69 -37.67
C LEU A 16 31.74 -1.16 -36.24
N LEU A 17 32.73 -0.31 -35.99
CA LEU A 17 32.90 0.38 -34.69
C LEU A 17 31.93 1.57 -34.52
N ALA A 18 31.40 2.14 -35.60
CA ALA A 18 30.32 3.13 -35.56
C ALA A 18 28.91 2.50 -35.52
N LEU A 19 28.81 1.18 -35.71
CA LEU A 19 27.62 0.35 -35.45
C LEU A 19 27.61 -0.24 -34.03
N VAL A 20 28.53 0.20 -33.16
CA VAL A 20 28.33 0.06 -31.71
C VAL A 20 27.05 0.83 -31.41
N CYS A 21 25.99 0.07 -31.07
CA CYS A 21 24.68 0.56 -30.70
C CYS A 21 24.81 1.89 -29.99
N VAL A 22 24.52 2.99 -30.69
CA VAL A 22 24.02 4.18 -30.01
C VAL A 22 22.80 3.64 -29.28
N PRO A 23 22.79 3.58 -27.93
CA PRO A 23 21.56 3.25 -27.23
C PRO A 23 20.57 4.25 -27.79
N GLY A 24 19.54 3.78 -28.49
CA GLY A 24 18.55 4.67 -29.06
C GLY A 24 18.17 5.61 -27.94
N LEU A 25 18.37 6.92 -28.14
CA LEU A 25 17.97 7.93 -27.17
C LEU A 25 16.50 7.66 -26.90
N ALA A 26 16.22 6.95 -25.82
CA ALA A 26 14.88 6.56 -25.48
C ALA A 26 14.17 7.89 -25.25
N GLN A 27 13.24 8.23 -26.13
CA GLN A 27 12.40 9.39 -25.92
C GLN A 27 11.62 9.11 -24.64
N ASP A 28 11.96 9.85 -23.58
CA ASP A 28 11.26 9.78 -22.31
C ASP A 28 9.93 10.50 -22.49
N ASN A 29 8.93 9.72 -22.88
CA ASN A 29 7.58 10.19 -23.18
C ASN A 29 6.64 9.94 -21.99
N LEU A 30 7.14 9.47 -20.83
CA LEU A 30 6.32 9.31 -19.65
C LEU A 30 5.99 10.70 -19.09
N LYS A 31 4.70 11.03 -18.93
CA LYS A 31 4.31 12.17 -18.10
C LYS A 31 4.71 11.87 -16.65
N GLY A 32 5.78 12.49 -16.14
CA GLY A 32 6.24 12.32 -14.76
C GLY A 32 7.67 11.80 -14.65
N LYS A 33 7.97 11.09 -13.56
CA LYS A 33 9.30 10.50 -13.29
C LYS A 33 9.28 8.99 -13.57
N ASN A 34 10.32 8.50 -14.23
CA ASN A 34 10.57 7.07 -14.37
C ASN A 34 10.62 6.36 -13.01
N PHE A 35 10.38 5.05 -13.01
CA PHE A 35 10.71 4.21 -11.87
C PHE A 35 12.24 4.12 -11.75
N GLN A 36 12.76 4.08 -10.53
CA GLN A 36 14.18 3.80 -10.33
C GLN A 36 14.50 2.34 -10.68
N SER A 37 13.59 1.41 -10.34
CA SER A 37 13.68 0.01 -10.73
C SER A 37 12.31 -0.59 -11.01
N ILE A 38 12.22 -1.43 -12.04
CA ILE A 38 11.10 -2.36 -12.23
C ILE A 38 11.65 -3.78 -12.12
N THR A 39 11.05 -4.59 -11.26
CA THR A 39 11.44 -5.96 -10.96
C THR A 39 10.40 -6.92 -11.52
N LEU A 40 10.82 -7.81 -12.41
CA LEU A 40 10.03 -8.95 -12.84
C LEU A 40 10.41 -10.16 -11.99
N GLU A 41 9.48 -10.69 -11.21
CA GLU A 41 9.72 -11.89 -10.42
C GLU A 41 9.36 -13.12 -11.25
N SER A 42 10.15 -14.19 -11.16
CA SER A 42 9.88 -15.44 -11.89
C SER A 42 10.41 -16.66 -11.18
N SER A 43 9.76 -17.82 -11.36
CA SER A 43 10.35 -19.10 -11.00
C SER A 43 11.31 -19.61 -12.08
N LEU A 44 11.93 -20.79 -11.89
CA LEU A 44 12.70 -21.44 -12.96
C LEU A 44 11.83 -22.21 -13.97
N LYS A 45 10.51 -22.33 -13.72
CA LYS A 45 9.58 -23.13 -14.53
C LYS A 45 9.54 -22.77 -16.03
N PRO A 46 9.72 -21.50 -16.45
CA PRO A 46 9.80 -21.13 -17.86
C PRO A 46 10.99 -21.76 -18.60
N PHE A 47 12.08 -22.07 -17.89
CA PHE A 47 13.28 -22.70 -18.45
C PHE A 47 13.10 -24.22 -18.59
N LYS A 48 12.12 -24.65 -19.38
CA LYS A 48 11.73 -26.06 -19.59
C LYS A 48 12.83 -26.98 -20.14
N LYS A 49 13.97 -26.45 -20.57
CA LYS A 49 15.10 -27.22 -21.13
C LYS A 49 16.43 -26.62 -20.68
N LYS A 50 17.43 -27.48 -20.44
CA LYS A 50 18.82 -27.08 -20.15
C LYS A 50 19.61 -26.56 -21.36
N ASP A 51 19.03 -26.64 -22.56
CA ASP A 51 19.66 -26.14 -23.78
C ASP A 51 19.95 -24.63 -23.68
N LYS A 52 21.21 -24.25 -23.95
CA LYS A 52 21.65 -22.86 -23.78
C LYS A 52 20.94 -21.89 -24.70
N ALA A 53 20.56 -22.30 -25.91
CA ALA A 53 19.81 -21.45 -26.84
C ALA A 53 18.37 -21.26 -26.37
N TYR A 54 17.75 -22.32 -25.85
CA TYR A 54 16.42 -22.25 -25.22
C TYR A 54 16.42 -21.31 -24.00
N ILE A 55 17.39 -21.43 -23.09
CA ILE A 55 17.50 -20.53 -21.93
C ILE A 55 17.62 -19.07 -22.36
N ARG A 56 18.43 -18.78 -23.39
CA ARG A 56 18.55 -17.42 -23.96
C ARG A 56 17.23 -16.93 -24.57
N ALA A 57 16.52 -17.77 -25.30
CA ALA A 57 15.24 -17.40 -25.89
C ALA A 57 14.19 -17.06 -24.83
N VAL A 58 14.10 -17.87 -23.76
CA VAL A 58 13.20 -17.59 -22.62
C VAL A 58 13.58 -16.29 -21.92
N ALA A 59 14.87 -16.11 -21.61
CA ALA A 59 15.34 -14.88 -20.98
C ALA A 59 15.06 -13.64 -21.84
N HIS A 60 15.24 -13.73 -23.16
CA HIS A 60 14.89 -12.65 -24.08
C HIS A 60 13.39 -12.32 -24.03
N GLU A 61 12.53 -13.34 -24.08
CA GLU A 61 11.07 -13.17 -24.05
C GLU A 61 10.57 -12.52 -22.75
N MET A 62 11.16 -12.90 -21.61
CA MET A 62 10.83 -12.30 -20.30
C MET A 62 10.88 -10.77 -20.31
N PHE A 63 11.86 -10.18 -21.00
CA PHE A 63 11.97 -8.72 -21.12
C PHE A 63 11.16 -8.14 -22.28
N THR A 64 11.00 -8.88 -23.38
CA THR A 64 10.28 -8.42 -24.57
C THR A 64 8.80 -8.19 -24.28
N GLN A 65 8.12 -9.12 -23.61
CA GLN A 65 6.69 -9.00 -23.32
C GLN A 65 6.35 -7.80 -22.39
N TRP A 66 7.33 -7.34 -21.59
CA TRP A 66 7.17 -6.19 -20.67
C TRP A 66 7.80 -4.89 -21.19
N HIS A 67 8.39 -4.89 -22.39
CA HIS A 67 9.26 -3.81 -22.88
C HIS A 67 8.59 -2.42 -22.83
N SER A 68 7.30 -2.33 -23.17
CA SER A 68 6.52 -1.08 -23.15
C SER A 68 6.50 -0.41 -21.77
N LEU A 69 6.58 -1.18 -20.69
CA LEU A 69 6.70 -0.66 -19.33
C LEU A 69 8.18 -0.47 -18.94
N LEU A 70 9.04 -1.44 -19.24
CA LEU A 70 10.46 -1.43 -18.85
C LEU A 70 11.24 -0.23 -19.41
N ARG A 71 10.82 0.34 -20.54
CA ARG A 71 11.39 1.58 -21.08
C ARG A 71 11.24 2.80 -20.14
N HIS A 72 10.40 2.72 -19.12
CA HIS A 72 10.14 3.78 -18.12
C HIS A 72 10.81 3.53 -16.75
N ALA A 73 11.90 2.76 -16.73
CA ALA A 73 12.71 2.49 -15.53
C ALA A 73 14.18 2.93 -15.69
N ASP A 74 14.90 3.28 -14.62
CA ASP A 74 16.35 3.51 -14.72
C ASP A 74 17.13 2.18 -14.72
N THR A 75 16.67 1.21 -13.94
CA THR A 75 17.20 -0.17 -13.85
C THR A 75 16.06 -1.18 -14.03
N VAL A 76 16.35 -2.34 -14.60
CA VAL A 76 15.41 -3.47 -14.62
C VAL A 76 16.01 -4.60 -13.78
N SER A 77 15.21 -5.22 -12.92
CA SER A 77 15.64 -6.33 -12.08
C SER A 77 14.85 -7.59 -12.40
N MET A 78 15.48 -8.75 -12.26
CA MET A 78 14.83 -10.05 -12.22
C MET A 78 14.96 -10.59 -10.81
N MET A 79 13.87 -11.06 -10.21
CA MET A 79 13.93 -11.77 -8.93
C MET A 79 13.59 -13.24 -9.17
N LEU A 80 14.48 -14.14 -8.78
CA LEU A 80 14.30 -15.57 -9.05
C LEU A 80 13.80 -16.27 -7.80
N TRP A 81 12.54 -16.71 -7.84
CA TRP A 81 11.98 -17.73 -6.97
C TRP A 81 12.54 -19.09 -7.37
N THR A 82 13.84 -19.28 -7.16
CA THR A 82 14.54 -20.52 -7.52
C THR A 82 14.02 -21.66 -6.66
N SER A 83 13.93 -21.43 -5.35
CA SER A 83 13.23 -22.24 -4.37
C SER A 83 12.71 -21.29 -3.27
N ASP A 84 12.61 -21.76 -2.02
CA ASP A 84 12.19 -21.02 -0.83
C ASP A 84 13.39 -20.53 0.02
N GLY A 85 14.59 -20.47 -0.56
CA GLY A 85 15.84 -20.24 0.16
C GLY A 85 16.56 -21.53 0.57
N SER A 86 15.95 -22.71 0.40
CA SER A 86 16.63 -24.00 0.64
C SER A 86 17.86 -24.21 -0.24
N GLU A 87 17.84 -23.65 -1.45
CA GLU A 87 19.01 -23.59 -2.34
C GLU A 87 20.18 -22.79 -1.75
N ILE A 88 19.92 -21.88 -0.80
CA ILE A 88 20.97 -21.15 -0.07
C ILE A 88 21.43 -21.97 1.13
N LEU A 89 20.47 -22.55 1.87
CA LEU A 89 20.74 -23.30 3.11
C LEU A 89 21.59 -24.55 2.87
N ASP A 90 21.34 -25.30 1.78
CA ASP A 90 22.05 -26.54 1.45
C ASP A 90 23.21 -26.36 0.46
N TYR A 91 23.61 -25.11 0.15
CA TYR A 91 24.69 -24.85 -0.81
C TYR A 91 26.06 -25.26 -0.25
N LYS A 92 26.79 -26.09 -1.01
CA LYS A 92 28.13 -26.61 -0.62
C LYS A 92 29.30 -25.91 -1.32
N GLY A 93 29.06 -24.91 -2.17
CA GLY A 93 30.12 -24.22 -2.90
C GLY A 93 30.55 -24.89 -4.21
N THR A 94 29.81 -25.88 -4.72
CA THR A 94 30.17 -26.60 -5.96
C THR A 94 29.12 -26.43 -7.06
N MET A 95 29.57 -26.17 -8.29
CA MET A 95 28.69 -25.88 -9.43
C MET A 95 28.02 -27.11 -10.04
N ASP A 96 28.58 -28.30 -9.80
CA ASP A 96 28.04 -29.58 -10.24
C ASP A 96 27.00 -30.17 -9.26
N GLN A 97 26.84 -29.55 -8.08
CA GLN A 97 25.81 -29.92 -7.12
C GLN A 97 24.43 -29.90 -7.78
N PRO A 98 23.59 -30.96 -7.63
CA PRO A 98 22.20 -30.93 -8.03
C PRO A 98 21.43 -29.84 -7.27
N LEU A 99 20.60 -29.09 -7.99
CA LEU A 99 19.77 -28.03 -7.44
C LEU A 99 18.37 -28.57 -7.16
N GLU A 100 17.94 -28.50 -5.90
CA GLU A 100 16.53 -28.65 -5.55
C GLU A 100 15.85 -27.29 -5.73
N TRP A 101 14.86 -27.23 -6.63
CA TRP A 101 14.24 -25.99 -7.09
C TRP A 101 12.72 -26.09 -7.11
N ALA A 102 12.04 -24.95 -7.30
CA ALA A 102 10.60 -24.78 -7.25
C ALA A 102 9.83 -25.45 -8.41
N LYS A 103 10.01 -26.77 -8.60
CA LYS A 103 9.38 -27.58 -9.65
C LYS A 103 8.00 -28.11 -9.26
N TYR A 104 7.46 -27.72 -8.10
CA TYR A 104 6.22 -28.28 -7.57
C TYR A 104 5.01 -27.37 -7.77
N MET A 105 3.83 -27.99 -7.79
CA MET A 105 2.53 -27.33 -7.66
C MET A 105 1.95 -27.73 -6.30
N GLY A 106 1.72 -26.78 -5.41
CA GLY A 106 1.31 -27.02 -4.03
C GLY A 106 2.47 -27.10 -3.04
N ASN A 107 2.17 -27.54 -1.82
CA ASN A 107 3.15 -27.67 -0.73
C ASN A 107 3.86 -29.03 -0.77
N PRO A 108 5.18 -29.09 -1.05
CA PRO A 108 5.92 -30.35 -1.17
C PRO A 108 6.47 -30.89 0.17
N ASN A 109 6.31 -30.15 1.27
CA ASN A 109 6.76 -30.52 2.62
C ASN A 109 5.58 -30.90 3.53
N THR A 110 4.57 -31.59 2.99
CA THR A 110 3.45 -32.12 3.78
C THR A 110 3.69 -33.58 4.19
N ASP A 111 2.80 -34.14 5.00
CA ASP A 111 2.82 -35.57 5.36
C ASP A 111 2.58 -36.52 4.16
N HIS A 112 2.28 -35.96 2.97
CA HIS A 112 2.03 -36.72 1.76
C HIS A 112 3.18 -36.55 0.77
N GLU A 113 3.77 -37.67 0.33
CA GLU A 113 4.76 -37.67 -0.74
C GLU A 113 4.22 -36.99 -2.00
N VAL A 114 5.10 -36.33 -2.75
CA VAL A 114 4.74 -35.64 -3.98
C VAL A 114 4.11 -36.64 -4.97
N GLY A 115 2.95 -36.27 -5.52
CA GLY A 115 2.17 -37.11 -6.43
C GLY A 115 1.37 -38.23 -5.74
N SER A 116 1.37 -38.28 -4.41
CA SER A 116 0.63 -39.28 -3.63
C SER A 116 -0.63 -38.69 -2.95
N GLY A 117 -1.32 -39.54 -2.18
CA GLY A 117 -2.51 -39.18 -1.41
C GLY A 117 -3.83 -39.19 -2.21
N PRO A 118 -4.99 -39.15 -1.52
CA PRO A 118 -6.31 -39.15 -2.16
C PRO A 118 -6.51 -37.98 -3.12
N GLU A 119 -7.19 -38.22 -4.25
CA GLU A 119 -7.52 -37.18 -5.24
C GLU A 119 -8.31 -36.00 -4.67
N SER A 120 -9.01 -36.19 -3.55
CA SER A 120 -9.75 -35.14 -2.84
C SER A 120 -8.88 -34.13 -2.10
N LEU A 121 -7.59 -34.40 -1.90
CA LEU A 121 -6.69 -33.48 -1.22
C LEU A 121 -6.39 -32.25 -2.07
N SER A 122 -6.50 -31.09 -1.44
CA SER A 122 -6.11 -29.81 -2.04
C SER A 122 -4.59 -29.70 -2.18
N LEU A 123 -4.12 -28.74 -2.97
CA LEU A 123 -2.68 -28.46 -3.10
C LEU A 123 -2.05 -27.98 -1.78
N HIS A 124 -2.84 -27.48 -0.82
CA HIS A 124 -2.32 -27.12 0.51
C HIS A 124 -1.96 -28.35 1.33
N GLN A 125 -2.48 -29.51 0.97
CA GLN A 125 -2.30 -30.77 1.68
C GLN A 125 -1.34 -31.72 0.95
N ARG A 126 -1.04 -31.49 -0.33
CA ARG A 126 -0.10 -32.29 -1.13
C ARG A 126 0.45 -31.48 -2.29
N ALA A 127 1.52 -31.97 -2.91
CA ALA A 127 2.07 -31.38 -4.13
C ALA A 127 2.20 -32.36 -5.29
N TYR A 128 2.39 -31.79 -6.48
CA TYR A 128 2.74 -32.49 -7.70
C TYR A 128 3.99 -31.88 -8.31
N VAL A 129 4.76 -32.66 -9.08
CA VAL A 129 5.72 -32.06 -10.00
C VAL A 129 4.93 -31.37 -11.11
N TYR A 130 5.32 -30.16 -11.49
CA TYR A 130 4.58 -29.35 -12.47
C TYR A 130 4.57 -29.92 -13.89
N ARG A 131 5.50 -30.84 -14.19
CA ARG A 131 5.60 -31.66 -15.41
C ARG A 131 6.54 -32.86 -15.18
N ASP A 132 6.25 -33.97 -15.85
CA ASP A 132 6.97 -35.25 -15.67
C ASP A 132 8.45 -35.17 -16.09
N ASP A 133 8.78 -34.31 -17.06
CA ASP A 133 10.13 -34.12 -17.60
C ASP A 133 10.81 -32.83 -17.07
N ALA A 134 10.48 -32.43 -15.84
CA ALA A 134 11.08 -31.26 -15.18
C ALA A 134 12.62 -31.31 -15.24
N PRO A 135 13.32 -30.22 -15.64
CA PRO A 135 14.77 -30.22 -15.75
C PRO A 135 15.51 -30.48 -14.43
N ASP A 136 16.51 -31.35 -14.48
CA ASP A 136 17.47 -31.56 -13.39
C ASP A 136 18.58 -30.49 -13.46
N PHE A 137 18.33 -29.33 -12.85
CA PHE A 137 19.29 -28.24 -12.77
C PHE A 137 20.42 -28.52 -11.77
N THR A 138 21.56 -27.88 -12.02
CA THR A 138 22.69 -27.76 -11.09
C THR A 138 22.90 -26.30 -10.71
N TYR A 139 23.71 -26.01 -9.69
CA TYR A 139 24.07 -24.62 -9.34
C TYR A 139 24.80 -23.92 -10.50
N GLY A 140 25.56 -24.64 -11.31
CA GLY A 140 26.19 -24.12 -12.53
C GLY A 140 25.18 -23.75 -13.63
N ASP A 141 24.06 -24.48 -13.74
CA ASP A 141 22.96 -24.12 -14.63
C ASP A 141 22.26 -22.84 -14.15
N LEU A 142 22.04 -22.70 -12.83
CA LEU A 142 21.48 -21.50 -12.22
C LEU A 142 22.38 -20.28 -12.45
N ALA A 143 23.68 -20.40 -12.20
CA ALA A 143 24.66 -19.34 -12.50
C ALA A 143 24.63 -18.94 -13.99
N PHE A 144 24.44 -19.91 -14.90
CA PHE A 144 24.26 -19.62 -16.32
C PHE A 144 22.95 -18.88 -16.61
N ILE A 145 21.83 -19.25 -16.00
CA ILE A 145 20.55 -18.53 -16.11
C ILE A 145 20.68 -17.09 -15.62
N VAL A 146 21.27 -16.87 -14.43
CA VAL A 146 21.52 -15.53 -13.86
C VAL A 146 22.33 -14.67 -14.84
N LYS A 147 23.42 -15.22 -15.38
CA LYS A 147 24.24 -14.53 -16.38
C LYS A 147 23.43 -14.19 -17.64
N VAL A 148 22.66 -15.14 -18.16
CA VAL A 148 21.89 -14.95 -19.40
C VAL A 148 20.78 -13.91 -19.23
N LEU A 149 20.10 -13.87 -18.08
CA LEU A 149 19.10 -12.83 -17.79
C LEU A 149 19.72 -11.43 -17.85
N LYS A 150 20.93 -11.25 -17.30
CA LYS A 150 21.67 -9.98 -17.38
C LYS A 150 22.03 -9.61 -18.81
N GLU A 151 22.50 -10.57 -19.60
CA GLU A 151 22.90 -10.37 -20.99
C GLU A 151 21.72 -10.05 -21.91
N GLU A 152 20.66 -10.87 -21.89
CA GLU A 152 19.49 -10.68 -22.77
C GLU A 152 18.65 -9.49 -22.35
N GLY A 153 18.47 -9.25 -21.05
CA GLY A 153 17.77 -8.06 -20.57
C GLY A 153 18.44 -6.77 -20.99
N ARG A 154 19.78 -6.71 -20.97
CA ARG A 154 20.53 -5.54 -21.43
C ARG A 154 20.35 -5.33 -22.94
N LYS A 155 20.31 -6.41 -23.73
CA LYS A 155 20.07 -6.31 -25.18
C LYS A 155 18.66 -5.78 -25.49
N VAL A 156 17.65 -6.24 -24.76
CA VAL A 156 16.24 -5.83 -24.98
C VAL A 156 15.98 -4.40 -24.49
N THR A 157 16.49 -4.05 -23.30
CA THR A 157 16.12 -2.80 -22.63
C THR A 157 17.13 -1.67 -22.82
N GLY A 158 18.39 -1.99 -23.12
CA GLY A 158 19.51 -1.04 -23.10
C GLY A 158 19.92 -0.58 -21.69
N LYS A 159 19.38 -1.17 -20.63
CA LYS A 159 19.50 -0.69 -19.24
C LYS A 159 20.37 -1.61 -18.38
N PRO A 160 20.85 -1.13 -17.22
CA PRO A 160 21.41 -2.00 -16.19
C PRO A 160 20.39 -3.07 -15.78
N ILE A 161 20.84 -4.34 -15.74
CA ILE A 161 20.05 -5.47 -15.29
C ILE A 161 20.63 -6.01 -13.99
N LYS A 162 19.78 -6.20 -12.98
CA LYS A 162 20.12 -6.89 -11.73
C LYS A 162 19.34 -8.20 -11.60
N VAL A 163 19.89 -9.17 -10.89
CA VAL A 163 19.22 -10.44 -10.59
C VAL A 163 19.30 -10.71 -9.09
N GLY A 164 18.17 -10.97 -8.45
CA GLY A 164 18.08 -11.21 -7.01
C GLY A 164 17.72 -12.64 -6.66
N ALA A 165 18.30 -13.14 -5.58
CA ALA A 165 17.91 -14.39 -4.94
C ALA A 165 16.78 -14.15 -3.92
N THR A 166 16.10 -15.20 -3.47
CA THR A 166 14.98 -15.13 -2.54
C THR A 166 15.19 -16.04 -1.34
N PHE A 167 14.66 -15.64 -0.19
CA PHE A 167 14.47 -16.52 0.95
C PHE A 167 13.04 -16.39 1.46
N ASP A 168 12.35 -17.53 1.60
CA ASP A 168 11.01 -17.61 2.16
C ASP A 168 11.00 -18.49 3.42
N PRO A 169 10.42 -18.03 4.53
CA PRO A 169 10.38 -18.82 5.76
C PRO A 169 9.40 -20.00 5.69
N GLY A 170 8.48 -20.02 4.73
CA GLY A 170 7.42 -21.04 4.66
C GLY A 170 7.88 -22.38 4.06
N PRO A 171 7.02 -23.42 4.17
CA PRO A 171 7.22 -24.76 3.61
C PRO A 171 6.92 -24.89 2.11
N GLU A 172 6.67 -23.77 1.42
CA GLU A 172 6.22 -23.78 0.03
C GLU A 172 7.40 -24.01 -0.94
N PHE A 173 7.11 -23.96 -2.24
CA PHE A 173 8.08 -23.94 -3.35
C PHE A 173 8.86 -25.22 -3.63
N ALA A 174 9.66 -25.74 -2.70
CA ALA A 174 10.54 -26.91 -2.89
C ALA A 174 10.69 -27.77 -1.64
N LYS A 175 11.20 -29.01 -1.79
CA LYS A 175 11.53 -29.84 -0.63
C LYS A 175 12.72 -29.24 0.13
N SER A 176 12.63 -29.22 1.46
CA SER A 176 13.68 -28.66 2.32
C SER A 176 14.08 -29.63 3.45
N PRO A 177 15.03 -30.54 3.19
CA PRO A 177 15.59 -31.39 4.25
C PRO A 177 16.26 -30.55 5.35
N PHE A 178 16.86 -29.40 5.01
CA PHE A 178 17.42 -28.49 6.00
C PHE A 178 16.36 -28.05 7.03
N LYS A 179 15.23 -27.50 6.57
CA LYS A 179 14.21 -26.92 7.45
C LYS A 179 13.42 -28.00 8.20
N TYR A 180 13.05 -29.10 7.53
CA TYR A 180 12.05 -30.04 8.04
C TYR A 180 12.62 -31.36 8.57
N GLU A 181 13.89 -31.67 8.33
CA GLU A 181 14.53 -32.91 8.80
C GLU A 181 15.77 -32.65 9.68
N LYS A 182 16.72 -31.84 9.20
CA LYS A 182 17.99 -31.59 9.89
C LYS A 182 17.87 -30.59 11.03
N HIS A 183 17.22 -29.46 10.76
CA HIS A 183 17.08 -28.34 11.70
C HIS A 183 15.62 -27.95 12.01
N PRO A 184 14.73 -28.89 12.37
CA PRO A 184 13.34 -28.57 12.69
C PRO A 184 13.20 -27.64 13.91
N GLU A 185 14.25 -27.46 14.72
CA GLU A 185 14.28 -26.50 15.83
C GLU A 185 14.10 -25.04 15.41
N ILE A 186 14.38 -24.70 14.15
CA ILE A 186 14.23 -23.32 13.66
C ILE A 186 12.78 -22.95 13.34
N LEU A 187 11.89 -23.94 13.25
CA LEU A 187 10.48 -23.79 12.90
C LEU A 187 9.69 -23.30 14.11
N GLY A 188 9.74 -21.99 14.35
CA GLY A 188 9.03 -21.32 15.44
C GLY A 188 7.67 -20.75 15.04
N GLY A 189 7.46 -20.48 13.75
CA GLY A 189 6.27 -19.82 13.23
C GLY A 189 5.11 -20.77 12.92
N ASN A 190 3.88 -20.28 13.00
CA ASN A 190 2.64 -21.06 12.88
C ASN A 190 1.72 -20.61 11.72
N ALA A 191 2.20 -19.72 10.85
CA ALA A 191 1.41 -19.08 9.79
C ALA A 191 0.70 -20.04 8.82
N MET A 192 1.21 -21.27 8.62
CA MET A 192 0.56 -22.33 7.82
C MET A 192 0.39 -23.64 8.59
N GLY A 193 0.14 -23.55 9.89
CA GLY A 193 0.05 -24.69 10.80
C GLY A 193 1.24 -24.73 11.76
N HIS A 194 1.14 -25.59 12.78
CA HIS A 194 2.10 -25.58 13.88
C HIS A 194 3.54 -25.87 13.41
N LYS A 195 4.50 -24.99 13.75
CA LYS A 195 5.92 -25.13 13.41
C LYS A 195 6.18 -25.33 11.91
N THR A 196 5.64 -24.43 11.10
CA THR A 196 5.80 -24.52 9.64
C THR A 196 6.76 -23.47 9.08
N PHE A 197 6.99 -22.38 9.82
CA PHE A 197 7.77 -21.24 9.35
C PHE A 197 9.09 -21.08 10.12
N VAL A 198 10.17 -20.79 9.40
CA VAL A 198 11.47 -20.47 9.97
C VAL A 198 11.39 -19.15 10.74
N SER A 199 11.80 -19.18 12.00
CA SER A 199 11.98 -17.99 12.84
C SER A 199 13.39 -17.41 12.65
N SER A 200 13.46 -16.12 12.31
CA SER A 200 14.72 -15.44 11.96
C SER A 200 15.76 -15.37 13.09
N TYR A 201 15.32 -15.47 14.34
CA TYR A 201 16.17 -15.38 15.53
C TYR A 201 16.32 -16.72 16.27
N SER A 202 16.08 -17.84 15.58
CA SER A 202 16.35 -19.18 16.12
C SER A 202 17.86 -19.45 16.27
N LEU A 203 18.18 -20.44 17.12
CA LEU A 203 19.52 -21.01 17.24
C LEU A 203 19.53 -22.39 16.58
N LEU A 204 20.57 -22.67 15.81
CA LEU A 204 20.77 -23.95 15.15
C LEU A 204 21.48 -24.92 16.11
N ASN A 205 21.01 -26.16 16.11
CA ASN A 205 21.75 -27.26 16.73
C ASN A 205 22.99 -27.60 15.87
N GLY A 206 24.04 -28.10 16.50
CA GLY A 206 25.26 -28.46 15.78
C GLY A 206 25.08 -29.67 14.86
N ASP A 207 25.75 -29.66 13.71
CA ASP A 207 25.82 -30.79 12.77
C ASP A 207 27.24 -30.99 12.22
N SER A 208 27.40 -31.95 11.32
CA SER A 208 28.67 -32.27 10.65
C SER A 208 28.58 -32.22 9.13
N GLU A 209 27.50 -31.65 8.59
CA GLU A 209 27.32 -31.55 7.14
C GLU A 209 28.16 -30.39 6.59
N SER A 210 28.75 -30.57 5.41
CA SER A 210 29.56 -29.52 4.81
C SER A 210 28.68 -28.51 4.05
N TYR A 211 28.80 -27.23 4.40
CA TYR A 211 28.17 -26.08 3.75
C TYR A 211 29.22 -25.08 3.26
N ALA A 212 28.90 -24.24 2.26
CA ALA A 212 29.85 -23.29 1.68
C ALA A 212 30.52 -22.36 2.72
N GLY A 213 29.74 -21.82 3.66
CA GLY A 213 30.21 -20.97 4.76
C GLY A 213 30.58 -21.74 6.04
N PHE A 214 30.29 -23.04 6.11
CA PHE A 214 30.56 -23.91 7.25
C PHE A 214 31.07 -25.27 6.74
N PRO A 215 32.30 -25.32 6.19
CA PRO A 215 32.81 -26.52 5.52
C PRO A 215 32.96 -27.73 6.46
N ASP A 216 33.10 -27.49 7.76
CA ASP A 216 33.31 -28.51 8.80
C ASP A 216 32.02 -28.84 9.59
N GLY A 217 30.85 -28.33 9.20
CA GLY A 217 29.60 -28.45 9.98
C GLY A 217 29.21 -27.18 10.71
N ILE A 218 27.93 -27.09 11.08
CA ILE A 218 27.38 -26.00 11.88
C ILE A 218 27.78 -26.21 13.35
N PRO A 219 28.44 -25.26 14.02
CA PRO A 219 28.67 -25.34 15.46
C PRO A 219 27.35 -25.29 16.25
N ASP A 220 27.31 -25.97 17.38
CA ASP A 220 26.12 -25.95 18.23
C ASP A 220 25.80 -24.54 18.76
N GLN A 221 24.50 -24.23 18.85
CA GLN A 221 23.97 -22.92 19.25
C GLN A 221 24.35 -21.76 18.31
N THR A 222 24.62 -22.04 17.02
CA THR A 222 24.89 -20.99 16.03
C THR A 222 23.62 -20.17 15.77
N PRO A 223 23.64 -18.83 15.89
CA PRO A 223 22.50 -18.01 15.51
C PRO A 223 22.15 -18.16 14.04
N PHE A 224 20.86 -18.32 13.72
CA PHE A 224 20.40 -18.48 12.34
C PHE A 224 20.86 -17.31 11.45
N GLY A 225 20.79 -16.08 11.95
CA GLY A 225 21.26 -14.89 11.22
C GLY A 225 22.74 -14.97 10.78
N THR A 226 23.61 -15.52 11.63
CA THR A 226 25.03 -15.74 11.31
C THR A 226 25.20 -16.80 10.24
N PHE A 227 24.54 -17.96 10.41
CA PHE A 227 24.60 -19.03 9.42
C PHE A 227 24.09 -18.57 8.05
N PHE A 228 22.89 -17.98 8.05
CA PHE A 228 22.21 -17.56 6.84
C PHE A 228 22.94 -16.42 6.13
N GLY A 229 23.48 -15.44 6.88
CA GLY A 229 24.30 -14.37 6.31
C GLY A 229 25.52 -14.92 5.59
N ARG A 230 26.27 -15.82 6.23
CA ARG A 230 27.50 -16.38 5.65
C ARG A 230 27.21 -17.28 4.45
N GLN A 231 26.20 -18.13 4.54
CA GLN A 231 25.74 -18.94 3.40
C GLN A 231 25.30 -18.05 2.23
N SER A 232 24.54 -16.99 2.51
CA SER A 232 24.10 -16.05 1.49
C SER A 232 25.26 -15.36 0.79
N GLN A 233 26.30 -14.94 1.54
CA GLN A 233 27.48 -14.31 0.94
C GLN A 233 28.12 -15.22 -0.11
N HIS A 234 28.41 -16.48 0.24
CA HIS A 234 28.98 -17.46 -0.69
C HIS A 234 28.06 -17.73 -1.89
N PHE A 235 26.78 -18.01 -1.63
CA PHE A 235 25.82 -18.30 -2.70
C PHE A 235 25.66 -17.14 -3.70
N LEU A 236 25.55 -15.90 -3.20
CA LEU A 236 25.36 -14.74 -4.05
C LEU A 236 26.61 -14.44 -4.89
N ASP A 237 27.80 -14.52 -4.29
CA ASP A 237 29.08 -14.32 -4.97
C ASP A 237 29.30 -15.35 -6.08
N ASP A 238 29.18 -16.64 -5.75
CA ASP A 238 29.52 -17.74 -6.63
C ASP A 238 28.58 -17.83 -7.84
N LEU A 239 27.31 -17.50 -7.67
CA LEU A 239 26.29 -17.55 -8.73
C LEU A 239 26.06 -16.20 -9.43
N GLY A 240 26.67 -15.13 -8.93
CA GLY A 240 26.64 -13.80 -9.54
C GLY A 240 25.29 -13.10 -9.39
N PHE A 241 24.60 -13.28 -8.26
CA PHE A 241 23.43 -12.48 -7.90
C PHE A 241 23.84 -11.06 -7.45
N ASP A 242 22.91 -10.11 -7.44
CA ASP A 242 23.18 -8.70 -7.11
C ASP A 242 22.48 -8.24 -5.82
N TYR A 243 21.52 -9.00 -5.31
CA TYR A 243 20.77 -8.69 -4.08
C TYR A 243 20.02 -9.94 -3.58
N ILE A 244 19.50 -9.86 -2.36
CA ILE A 244 18.64 -10.89 -1.77
C ILE A 244 17.30 -10.29 -1.33
N TRP A 245 16.22 -11.04 -1.53
CA TRP A 245 14.87 -10.71 -1.08
C TRP A 245 14.44 -11.59 0.09
N LEU A 246 14.10 -10.98 1.22
CA LEU A 246 13.55 -11.68 2.39
C LEU A 246 12.02 -11.57 2.39
N SER A 247 11.35 -12.71 2.22
CA SER A 247 9.91 -12.80 2.00
C SER A 247 9.10 -13.10 3.26
N ASN A 248 7.77 -12.98 3.15
CA ASN A 248 6.76 -13.44 4.11
C ASN A 248 7.04 -13.11 5.59
N GLY A 249 7.51 -11.89 5.85
CA GLY A 249 7.77 -11.39 7.19
C GLY A 249 9.08 -11.87 7.80
N PHE A 250 9.93 -12.57 7.06
CA PHE A 250 11.23 -13.00 7.57
C PHE A 250 12.11 -11.80 7.95
N GLY A 251 12.62 -11.81 9.18
CA GLY A 251 13.32 -10.68 9.79
C GLY A 251 12.40 -9.65 10.46
N PHE A 252 11.08 -9.85 10.46
CA PHE A 252 10.08 -8.95 11.06
C PHE A 252 9.20 -9.67 12.09
N GLY A 253 9.80 -10.48 12.97
CA GLY A 253 9.10 -11.24 14.00
C GLY A 253 9.10 -12.74 13.75
N ALA A 254 8.35 -13.48 14.59
CA ALA A 254 8.16 -14.92 14.46
C ALA A 254 6.93 -15.28 13.60
N GLU A 255 5.91 -14.40 13.60
CA GLU A 255 4.68 -14.61 12.84
C GLU A 255 4.56 -13.55 11.76
N GLY A 256 4.59 -13.91 10.48
CA GLY A 256 4.48 -12.91 9.40
C GLY A 256 3.05 -12.46 9.10
N TRP A 257 2.05 -13.29 9.45
CA TRP A 257 0.70 -13.19 8.89
C TRP A 257 -0.44 -13.11 9.91
N SER A 258 -0.18 -13.37 11.20
CA SER A 258 -1.22 -13.46 12.22
C SER A 258 -1.44 -12.13 12.94
N ALA A 259 -2.69 -11.84 13.31
CA ALA A 259 -3.07 -10.77 14.23
C ALA A 259 -2.49 -10.98 15.65
N THR A 260 -2.04 -12.19 15.96
CA THR A 260 -1.32 -12.56 17.18
C THR A 260 0.18 -12.69 16.93
N GLY A 261 0.98 -12.78 17.99
CA GLY A 261 2.43 -12.94 17.88
C GLY A 261 3.08 -13.22 19.22
N ALA A 262 4.41 -13.06 19.28
CA ALA A 262 5.22 -13.35 20.45
C ALA A 262 4.76 -12.65 21.74
N ILE A 263 4.09 -11.50 21.62
CA ILE A 263 3.66 -10.69 22.75
C ILE A 263 2.15 -10.39 22.78
N PHE A 264 1.35 -10.99 21.89
CA PHE A 264 -0.11 -10.87 21.95
C PHE A 264 -0.78 -12.19 21.59
N SER A 265 -1.59 -12.72 22.51
CA SER A 265 -2.27 -14.02 22.38
C SER A 265 -3.65 -13.95 21.73
N GLY A 266 -4.20 -12.75 21.52
CA GLY A 266 -5.62 -12.54 21.24
C GLY A 266 -6.45 -12.28 22.50
N GLU A 267 -5.94 -12.63 23.68
CA GLU A 267 -6.61 -12.43 24.97
C GLU A 267 -5.88 -11.39 25.84
N ASN A 268 -4.55 -11.29 25.71
CA ASN A 268 -3.74 -10.37 26.51
C ASN A 268 -2.43 -9.99 25.79
N PHE A 269 -1.92 -8.80 26.13
CA PHE A 269 -0.60 -8.33 25.72
C PHE A 269 0.43 -8.68 26.80
N ALA A 270 1.58 -9.22 26.39
CA ALA A 270 2.70 -9.61 27.25
C ALA A 270 3.82 -8.55 27.20
N GLN A 271 3.53 -7.39 27.80
CA GLN A 271 4.43 -6.23 27.84
C GLN A 271 5.85 -6.59 28.32
N GLU A 272 5.95 -7.48 29.31
CA GLU A 272 7.21 -7.94 29.90
C GLU A 272 8.14 -8.64 28.90
N LYS A 273 7.58 -9.15 27.79
CA LYS A 273 8.34 -9.82 26.72
C LYS A 273 8.78 -8.88 25.60
N LEU A 274 8.26 -7.65 25.55
CA LEU A 274 8.47 -6.71 24.45
C LEU A 274 9.96 -6.48 24.19
N ALA A 275 10.73 -6.05 25.20
CA ALA A 275 12.14 -5.71 25.04
C ALA A 275 12.97 -6.90 24.53
N SER A 276 12.86 -8.06 25.20
CA SER A 276 13.60 -9.26 24.80
C SER A 276 13.22 -9.81 23.43
N SER A 277 11.96 -9.60 23.00
CA SER A 277 11.51 -10.02 21.66
C SER A 277 12.01 -9.04 20.58
N ALA A 278 11.95 -7.73 20.84
CA ALA A 278 12.48 -6.71 19.94
C ALA A 278 14.00 -6.85 19.74
N ASP A 279 14.76 -7.12 20.81
CA ASP A 279 16.21 -7.35 20.74
C ASP A 279 16.57 -8.53 19.84
N LYS A 280 15.77 -9.60 19.85
CA LYS A 280 15.97 -10.77 18.97
C LYS A 280 15.72 -10.42 17.50
N VAL A 281 14.64 -9.70 17.22
CA VAL A 281 14.31 -9.26 15.85
C VAL A 281 15.43 -8.39 15.28
N VAL A 282 15.87 -7.36 16.01
CA VAL A 282 16.99 -6.49 15.57
C VAL A 282 18.32 -7.25 15.55
N GLY A 283 18.51 -8.20 16.46
CA GLY A 283 19.69 -9.06 16.54
C GLY A 283 19.92 -9.86 15.26
N PHE A 284 18.86 -10.41 14.65
CA PHE A 284 18.96 -11.09 13.35
C PHE A 284 19.58 -10.19 12.28
N TRP A 285 19.10 -8.95 12.14
CA TRP A 285 19.59 -8.01 11.13
C TRP A 285 21.07 -7.67 11.30
N LYS A 286 21.51 -7.50 12.55
CA LYS A 286 22.93 -7.24 12.88
C LYS A 286 23.79 -8.44 12.47
N LEU A 287 23.43 -9.64 12.93
CA LEU A 287 24.18 -10.87 12.67
C LEU A 287 24.22 -11.23 11.18
N PHE A 288 23.10 -11.05 10.46
CA PHE A 288 23.09 -11.25 9.01
C PHE A 288 24.03 -10.27 8.31
N ARG A 289 23.98 -8.99 8.67
CA ARG A 289 24.77 -7.93 8.02
C ARG A 289 26.27 -8.05 8.33
N GLU A 290 26.65 -8.60 9.48
CA GLU A 290 28.04 -8.91 9.82
C GLU A 290 28.65 -9.94 8.85
N GLU A 291 27.85 -10.92 8.42
CA GLU A 291 28.31 -12.01 7.54
C GLU A 291 28.06 -11.75 6.04
N CYS A 292 27.09 -10.89 5.70
CA CYS A 292 26.75 -10.48 4.33
C CYS A 292 26.70 -8.93 4.23
N PRO A 293 27.87 -8.25 4.22
CA PRO A 293 27.95 -6.81 4.43
C PRO A 293 27.47 -5.97 3.24
N ASP A 294 27.72 -6.40 2.00
CA ASP A 294 27.62 -5.52 0.84
C ASP A 294 26.33 -5.68 0.02
N TYR A 295 25.73 -6.87 0.02
CA TYR A 295 24.55 -7.15 -0.80
C TYR A 295 23.32 -6.37 -0.29
N PRO A 296 22.61 -5.62 -1.17
CA PRO A 296 21.35 -5.00 -0.83
C PRO A 296 20.32 -6.05 -0.38
N ILE A 297 19.58 -5.73 0.68
CA ILE A 297 18.44 -6.54 1.11
C ILE A 297 17.15 -5.88 0.63
N GLN A 298 16.29 -6.64 -0.02
CA GLN A 298 14.92 -6.22 -0.28
C GLN A 298 13.98 -7.06 0.57
N THR A 299 12.82 -6.52 0.91
CA THR A 299 11.94 -7.15 1.90
C THR A 299 10.49 -7.15 1.45
N ARG A 300 9.77 -8.21 1.81
CA ARG A 300 8.31 -8.28 1.69
C ARG A 300 7.60 -7.76 2.95
N GLY A 301 8.25 -7.88 4.11
CA GLY A 301 7.64 -7.58 5.41
C GLY A 301 6.43 -8.47 5.76
N THR A 302 5.75 -8.12 6.84
CA THR A 302 4.54 -8.82 7.32
C THR A 302 3.31 -8.45 6.47
N ASN A 303 2.12 -8.97 6.81
CA ASN A 303 0.85 -8.46 6.27
C ASN A 303 0.28 -7.25 7.01
N LEU A 304 0.87 -6.86 8.15
CA LEU A 304 0.24 -5.94 9.09
C LEU A 304 0.93 -4.59 9.13
N SER A 305 0.24 -3.60 9.68
CA SER A 305 0.78 -2.27 9.87
C SER A 305 1.83 -2.20 10.99
N VAL A 306 2.59 -1.10 11.00
CA VAL A 306 3.73 -0.91 11.92
C VAL A 306 3.32 -1.01 13.39
N GLY A 307 2.23 -0.37 13.79
CA GLY A 307 1.73 -0.41 15.16
C GLY A 307 1.19 -1.78 15.55
N ALA A 308 0.47 -2.45 14.63
CA ALA A 308 -0.01 -3.80 14.86
C ALA A 308 1.16 -4.77 15.08
N ASP A 309 2.15 -4.77 14.19
CA ASP A 309 3.35 -5.60 14.30
C ASP A 309 4.15 -5.34 15.57
N LEU A 310 4.35 -4.06 15.92
CA LEU A 310 5.01 -3.68 17.16
C LEU A 310 4.28 -4.23 18.38
N ALA A 311 2.95 -4.07 18.43
CA ALA A 311 2.16 -4.43 19.61
C ALA A 311 1.93 -5.94 19.77
N ARG A 312 1.97 -6.72 18.69
CA ARG A 312 1.71 -8.18 18.74
C ARG A 312 2.96 -9.06 18.66
N ASP A 313 4.03 -8.60 18.00
CA ASP A 313 5.24 -9.41 17.76
C ASP A 313 6.54 -8.65 18.00
N ALA A 314 6.46 -7.48 18.65
CA ALA A 314 7.62 -6.68 19.03
C ALA A 314 8.53 -6.28 17.85
N VAL A 315 7.95 -6.08 16.66
CA VAL A 315 8.72 -5.66 15.48
C VAL A 315 9.11 -4.19 15.62
N ASP A 316 10.36 -3.95 16.03
CA ASP A 316 10.93 -2.61 16.13
C ASP A 316 11.40 -2.10 14.76
N LEU A 317 10.43 -1.75 13.91
CA LEU A 317 10.69 -1.27 12.56
C LEU A 317 11.54 0.00 12.55
N ARG A 318 11.40 0.85 13.57
CA ARG A 318 12.23 2.04 13.75
C ARG A 318 13.71 1.68 13.84
N ASN A 319 14.08 0.72 14.67
CA ASN A 319 15.47 0.30 14.80
C ASN A 319 15.96 -0.49 13.58
N ILE A 320 15.08 -1.22 12.89
CA ILE A 320 15.41 -1.85 11.60
C ILE A 320 15.78 -0.77 10.57
N TYR A 321 14.95 0.27 10.41
CA TYR A 321 15.21 1.35 9.45
C TYR A 321 16.44 2.20 9.81
N LYS A 322 16.65 2.49 11.10
CA LYS A 322 17.82 3.27 11.58
C LYS A 322 19.10 2.44 11.66
N GLY A 323 19.02 1.11 11.52
CA GLY A 323 20.13 0.18 11.72
C GLY A 323 21.16 0.13 10.59
N GLY A 324 20.93 0.82 9.48
CA GLY A 324 21.91 0.90 8.37
C GLY A 324 22.08 -0.42 7.61
N PHE A 325 21.07 -1.30 7.60
CA PHE A 325 21.15 -2.63 7.01
C PHE A 325 21.07 -2.67 5.47
N ASN A 326 21.38 -1.58 4.76
CA ASN A 326 21.29 -1.46 3.29
C ASN A 326 20.02 -2.14 2.71
N MET A 327 18.86 -1.80 3.29
CA MET A 327 17.60 -2.46 2.99
C MET A 327 16.62 -1.56 2.23
N LEU A 328 15.81 -2.14 1.36
CA LEU A 328 14.58 -1.50 0.85
C LEU A 328 13.39 -1.89 1.73
N PRO A 329 12.57 -0.90 2.14
CA PRO A 329 11.41 -1.13 3.01
C PRO A 329 10.40 -2.08 2.36
N PRO A 330 9.56 -2.76 3.16
CA PRO A 330 8.50 -3.62 2.63
C PRO A 330 7.53 -2.87 1.69
N PRO A 331 7.03 -3.52 0.61
CA PRO A 331 5.96 -2.96 -0.22
C PRO A 331 4.59 -2.98 0.48
N ASN A 332 3.56 -2.57 -0.25
CA ASN A 332 2.19 -2.98 0.00
C ASN A 332 2.09 -4.52 0.07
N SER A 333 1.15 -5.02 0.86
CA SER A 333 0.81 -6.45 0.84
C SER A 333 -0.31 -6.66 -0.18
N PRO A 334 -0.05 -7.28 -1.36
CA PRO A 334 -1.08 -7.52 -2.37
C PRO A 334 -2.06 -8.64 -1.95
N TRP A 335 -2.21 -8.87 -0.65
CA TRP A 335 -3.08 -9.89 -0.09
C TRP A 335 -4.56 -9.54 -0.22
N ALA A 336 -4.88 -8.25 -0.41
CA ALA A 336 -6.25 -7.79 -0.68
C ALA A 336 -6.86 -8.50 -1.91
N ALA A 337 -6.04 -8.99 -2.84
CA ALA A 337 -6.44 -9.90 -3.92
C ALA A 337 -7.24 -11.13 -3.47
N LEU A 338 -6.91 -11.64 -2.27
CA LEU A 338 -7.35 -12.93 -1.78
C LEU A 338 -8.54 -12.81 -0.83
N ASP A 339 -8.65 -11.71 -0.08
CA ASP A 339 -9.70 -11.51 0.94
C ASP A 339 -10.53 -10.22 0.79
N GLY A 340 -10.15 -9.33 -0.13
CA GLY A 340 -10.80 -8.04 -0.36
C GLY A 340 -10.53 -6.99 0.73
N ASP A 341 -9.49 -7.19 1.57
CA ASP A 341 -9.14 -6.31 2.67
C ASP A 341 -8.13 -5.21 2.26
N PHE A 342 -8.58 -4.28 1.43
CA PHE A 342 -7.77 -3.12 1.01
C PHE A 342 -7.40 -2.22 2.18
N GLY A 343 -8.21 -2.17 3.23
CA GLY A 343 -7.89 -1.43 4.44
C GLY A 343 -6.60 -1.89 5.09
N LEU A 344 -6.34 -3.21 5.13
CA LEU A 344 -5.11 -3.76 5.70
C LEU A 344 -3.91 -3.45 4.83
N GLU A 345 -4.05 -3.62 3.52
CA GLU A 345 -3.01 -3.28 2.56
C GLU A 345 -2.64 -1.80 2.64
N LEU A 346 -3.61 -0.89 2.53
CA LEU A 346 -3.37 0.55 2.46
C LEU A 346 -2.88 1.11 3.81
N ALA A 347 -3.46 0.69 4.93
CA ALA A 347 -2.97 1.10 6.26
C ALA A 347 -1.57 0.54 6.53
N GLY A 348 -1.32 -0.73 6.17
CA GLY A 348 -0.01 -1.34 6.28
C GLY A 348 1.04 -0.63 5.43
N TYR A 349 0.69 -0.28 4.19
CA TYR A 349 1.59 0.41 3.28
C TYR A 349 1.91 1.83 3.75
N MET A 350 0.88 2.62 4.07
CA MET A 350 1.05 4.00 4.56
C MET A 350 1.84 4.07 5.87
N SER A 351 1.55 3.21 6.85
CA SER A 351 2.28 3.21 8.13
C SER A 351 3.78 2.90 7.94
N ARG A 352 4.13 1.98 7.04
CA ARG A 352 5.54 1.62 6.75
C ARG A 352 6.30 2.67 5.97
N MET A 353 5.62 3.51 5.19
CA MET A 353 6.23 4.60 4.43
C MET A 353 6.14 5.96 5.13
N ALA A 354 5.51 6.05 6.30
CA ALA A 354 5.49 7.28 7.10
C ALA A 354 6.91 7.75 7.45
N MET A 355 7.78 6.80 7.78
CA MET A 355 9.24 6.95 7.87
C MET A 355 9.88 5.93 6.95
N LEU A 356 11.05 6.23 6.40
CA LEU A 356 11.78 5.32 5.50
C LEU A 356 13.25 5.28 5.89
N PRO A 357 13.96 4.17 5.60
CA PRO A 357 15.41 4.10 5.76
C PRO A 357 16.15 5.07 4.82
N ASP A 358 15.54 5.39 3.67
CA ASP A 358 15.99 6.42 2.72
C ASP A 358 14.78 7.05 1.98
N ASN A 359 14.91 7.41 0.69
CA ASN A 359 13.82 7.98 -0.11
C ASN A 359 13.13 6.97 -1.06
N ARG A 360 13.50 5.69 -1.00
CA ARG A 360 13.05 4.62 -1.88
C ARG A 360 12.06 3.71 -1.18
N PHE A 361 11.03 3.30 -1.90
CA PHE A 361 10.08 2.31 -1.43
C PHE A 361 9.36 1.63 -2.61
N PRO A 362 9.05 0.32 -2.49
CA PRO A 362 8.44 -0.46 -3.56
C PRO A 362 6.91 -0.51 -3.48
N PHE A 363 6.28 -0.61 -4.65
CA PHE A 363 4.94 -1.16 -4.84
C PHE A 363 5.07 -2.54 -5.50
N ARG A 364 4.30 -3.53 -5.05
CA ARG A 364 4.32 -4.91 -5.54
C ARG A 364 2.92 -5.32 -5.99
N TYR A 365 2.84 -5.87 -7.19
CA TYR A 365 1.59 -6.28 -7.83
C TYR A 365 1.57 -7.77 -8.16
N TYR A 366 0.45 -8.45 -7.91
CA TYR A 366 0.31 -9.90 -8.01
C TYR A 366 -0.33 -10.31 -9.33
N THR A 367 0.45 -10.65 -10.35
CA THR A 367 -0.02 -11.06 -11.68
C THR A 367 -0.34 -12.54 -11.77
N HIS A 368 0.63 -13.38 -11.42
CA HIS A 368 0.56 -14.84 -11.48
C HIS A 368 1.06 -15.47 -10.19
N ASP A 369 0.64 -16.71 -9.92
CA ASP A 369 1.20 -17.53 -8.87
C ASP A 369 1.91 -18.75 -9.48
N PRO A 370 3.24 -18.86 -9.35
CA PRO A 370 3.99 -19.96 -9.90
C PRO A 370 3.96 -21.21 -9.02
N TRP A 371 3.34 -21.25 -7.83
CA TRP A 371 3.31 -22.44 -6.96
C TRP A 371 1.90 -22.91 -6.60
N TRP A 372 0.93 -22.01 -6.47
CA TRP A 372 -0.50 -22.33 -6.36
C TRP A 372 -1.16 -22.21 -7.74
N ILE A 373 -2.06 -23.16 -8.10
CA ILE A 373 -2.80 -23.10 -9.37
C ILE A 373 -3.81 -21.95 -9.33
N ASN A 374 -3.33 -20.74 -9.61
CA ASN A 374 -4.11 -19.54 -9.87
C ASN A 374 -3.26 -18.51 -10.64
N SER A 375 -3.91 -17.48 -11.17
CA SER A 375 -3.28 -16.30 -11.73
C SER A 375 -4.07 -15.09 -11.27
N PRO A 376 -3.65 -14.38 -10.20
CA PRO A 376 -4.53 -13.44 -9.52
C PRO A 376 -5.14 -12.38 -10.42
N TRP A 377 -4.41 -11.87 -11.43
CA TRP A 377 -4.98 -10.99 -12.47
C TRP A 377 -6.23 -11.60 -13.14
N LEU A 378 -6.13 -12.85 -13.57
CA LEU A 378 -7.15 -13.52 -14.36
C LEU A 378 -8.31 -14.04 -13.51
N ASP A 379 -8.04 -14.63 -12.34
CA ASP A 379 -9.04 -15.40 -11.58
C ASP A 379 -9.41 -14.86 -10.19
N ARG A 380 -8.61 -13.94 -9.60
CA ARG A 380 -8.94 -13.31 -8.31
C ARG A 380 -9.48 -11.90 -8.49
N TYR A 381 -8.73 -11.06 -9.20
CA TYR A 381 -9.15 -9.69 -9.48
C TYR A 381 -10.22 -9.62 -10.57
N GLY A 382 -10.46 -10.70 -11.30
CA GLY A 382 -11.43 -10.72 -12.41
C GLY A 382 -11.04 -9.77 -13.54
N ARG A 383 -9.73 -9.53 -13.74
CA ARG A 383 -9.16 -8.58 -14.70
C ARG A 383 -9.56 -7.12 -14.42
N GLU A 384 -9.76 -6.80 -13.14
CA GLU A 384 -10.11 -5.45 -12.68
C GLU A 384 -8.92 -4.80 -11.94
N PRO A 385 -8.52 -3.55 -12.29
CA PRO A 385 -7.29 -2.90 -11.81
C PRO A 385 -7.38 -2.20 -10.45
N HIS A 386 -8.31 -2.59 -9.58
CA HIS A 386 -8.54 -1.91 -8.28
C HIS A 386 -7.31 -2.00 -7.35
N ASP A 387 -6.60 -3.12 -7.37
CA ASP A 387 -5.34 -3.37 -6.64
C ASP A 387 -4.12 -2.67 -7.26
N ILE A 388 -4.29 -2.03 -8.42
CA ILE A 388 -3.31 -1.11 -8.99
C ILE A 388 -3.64 0.33 -8.56
N TYR A 389 -4.89 0.74 -8.77
CA TYR A 389 -5.27 2.14 -8.59
C TYR A 389 -5.39 2.57 -7.13
N LEU A 390 -5.84 1.70 -6.23
CA LEU A 390 -5.93 2.05 -4.80
C LEU A 390 -4.52 2.23 -4.19
N PRO A 391 -3.57 1.28 -4.33
CA PRO A 391 -2.26 1.45 -3.72
C PRO A 391 -1.38 2.47 -4.43
N LEU A 392 -1.49 2.67 -5.75
CA LEU A 392 -0.71 3.71 -6.45
C LEU A 392 -1.28 5.13 -6.27
N ALA A 393 -2.50 5.28 -5.74
CA ALA A 393 -3.03 6.58 -5.31
C ALA A 393 -2.42 7.07 -3.99
N VAL A 394 -1.67 6.23 -3.27
CA VAL A 394 -1.10 6.62 -1.98
C VAL A 394 0.20 7.41 -2.13
N ALA A 395 0.46 8.31 -1.18
CA ALA A 395 1.71 9.05 -1.10
C ALA A 395 2.14 9.32 0.34
N ARG A 396 3.45 9.54 0.52
CA ARG A 396 4.03 10.07 1.76
C ARG A 396 4.42 11.54 1.61
N ILE A 397 4.53 12.23 2.73
CA ILE A 397 5.09 13.58 2.82
C ILE A 397 6.33 13.54 3.72
N ASP A 398 7.44 14.13 3.28
CA ASP A 398 8.67 14.27 4.07
C ASP A 398 8.69 15.56 4.92
N GLU A 399 9.78 15.78 5.67
CA GLU A 399 9.94 16.95 6.55
C GLU A 399 10.04 18.27 5.75
N GLU A 400 10.44 18.22 4.48
CA GLU A 400 10.46 19.36 3.57
C GLU A 400 9.10 19.65 2.94
N GLY A 401 8.08 18.82 3.21
CA GLY A 401 6.75 18.94 2.61
C GLY A 401 6.68 18.43 1.17
N LYS A 402 7.64 17.61 0.72
CA LYS A 402 7.65 17.02 -0.63
C LYS A 402 6.84 15.74 -0.66
N ILE A 403 6.14 15.54 -1.78
CA ILE A 403 5.36 14.34 -2.03
C ILE A 403 6.27 13.22 -2.53
N GLY A 404 6.27 12.10 -1.81
CA GLY A 404 6.93 10.85 -2.16
C GLY A 404 5.95 9.83 -2.70
N VAL A 405 6.26 9.26 -3.86
CA VAL A 405 5.52 8.19 -4.54
C VAL A 405 6.43 6.97 -4.73
N PRO A 406 5.88 5.76 -4.97
CA PRO A 406 6.68 4.55 -5.09
C PRO A 406 7.76 4.70 -6.16
N THR A 407 9.00 4.36 -5.81
CA THR A 407 10.15 4.47 -6.73
C THR A 407 10.47 3.15 -7.39
N HIS A 408 10.04 2.04 -6.81
CA HIS A 408 10.26 0.68 -7.30
C HIS A 408 8.91 0.00 -7.57
N LEU A 409 8.87 -0.85 -8.59
CA LEU A 409 7.69 -1.66 -8.95
C LEU A 409 8.11 -3.13 -9.07
N ASN A 410 7.38 -4.03 -8.43
CA ASN A 410 7.63 -5.47 -8.47
C ASN A 410 6.39 -6.21 -9.01
N PHE A 411 6.60 -7.20 -9.89
CA PHE A 411 5.54 -8.09 -10.38
C PHE A 411 5.76 -9.52 -9.86
N LEU A 412 4.88 -9.98 -8.98
CA LEU A 412 4.83 -11.35 -8.49
C LEU A 412 3.78 -12.12 -9.31
N THR A 413 4.11 -13.15 -10.08
CA THR A 413 5.28 -13.28 -10.95
C THR A 413 4.87 -13.11 -12.41
N ILE A 414 5.84 -13.15 -13.33
CA ILE A 414 5.59 -13.11 -14.78
C ILE A 414 5.28 -14.49 -15.40
N ASP A 415 5.36 -15.56 -14.62
CA ASP A 415 5.07 -16.94 -15.04
C ASP A 415 4.01 -17.61 -14.15
N ASP A 416 3.15 -18.40 -14.78
CA ASP A 416 2.12 -19.19 -14.10
C ASP A 416 2.68 -20.46 -13.44
N THR A 417 1.81 -21.20 -12.74
CA THR A 417 2.13 -22.45 -12.04
C THR A 417 2.78 -23.52 -12.92
N TYR A 418 2.58 -23.45 -14.24
CA TYR A 418 3.11 -24.38 -15.24
C TYR A 418 4.35 -23.85 -15.97
N GLY A 419 4.82 -22.66 -15.59
CA GLY A 419 5.93 -21.93 -16.21
C GLY A 419 5.59 -21.34 -17.57
N ASN A 420 4.32 -21.05 -17.85
CA ASN A 420 3.94 -20.30 -19.04
C ASN A 420 3.98 -18.81 -18.76
N MET A 421 4.30 -18.02 -19.79
CA MET A 421 4.32 -16.56 -19.74
C MET A 421 3.30 -16.03 -20.75
N PRO A 422 2.00 -16.04 -20.43
CA PRO A 422 0.97 -15.63 -21.38
C PRO A 422 1.05 -14.12 -21.64
N THR A 423 1.20 -13.73 -22.91
CA THR A 423 1.31 -12.30 -23.30
C THR A 423 0.09 -11.47 -22.95
N GLN A 424 -1.06 -12.12 -22.75
CA GLN A 424 -2.32 -11.48 -22.35
C GLN A 424 -2.17 -10.64 -21.06
N VAL A 425 -1.45 -11.13 -20.05
CA VAL A 425 -1.35 -10.45 -18.76
C VAL A 425 -0.57 -9.14 -18.85
N PRO A 426 0.67 -9.10 -19.42
CA PRO A 426 1.35 -7.83 -19.62
C PRO A 426 0.54 -6.86 -20.50
N ASP A 427 -0.10 -7.34 -21.58
CA ASP A 427 -0.92 -6.51 -22.48
C ASP A 427 -2.10 -5.82 -21.77
N GLU A 428 -2.68 -6.46 -20.74
CA GLU A 428 -3.79 -5.93 -19.96
C GLU A 428 -3.33 -5.08 -18.76
N VAL A 429 -2.24 -5.46 -18.09
CA VAL A 429 -1.79 -4.83 -16.83
C VAL A 429 -0.96 -3.56 -17.07
N MET A 430 -0.06 -3.57 -18.06
CA MET A 430 0.85 -2.43 -18.30
C MET A 430 0.13 -1.09 -18.50
N PRO A 431 -0.98 -1.01 -19.27
CA PRO A 431 -1.72 0.25 -19.43
C PRO A 431 -2.24 0.81 -18.09
N HIS A 432 -2.66 -0.05 -17.16
CA HIS A 432 -3.18 0.36 -15.86
C HIS A 432 -2.07 0.90 -14.95
N ILE A 433 -0.90 0.26 -14.93
CA ILE A 433 0.28 0.75 -14.20
C ILE A 433 0.72 2.11 -14.74
N LEU A 434 0.82 2.27 -16.07
CA LEU A 434 1.20 3.54 -16.68
C LEU A 434 0.16 4.63 -16.40
N LYS A 435 -1.14 4.30 -16.47
CA LYS A 435 -2.20 5.24 -16.13
C LYS A 435 -2.12 5.70 -14.67
N ALA A 436 -1.93 4.78 -13.73
CA ALA A 436 -1.75 5.12 -12.33
C ALA A 436 -0.50 5.99 -12.10
N ARG A 437 0.58 5.76 -12.87
CA ARG A 437 1.80 6.58 -12.82
C ARG A 437 1.57 8.00 -13.36
N TYR A 438 0.76 8.17 -14.40
CA TYR A 438 0.40 9.50 -14.93
C TYR A 438 -0.46 10.32 -13.97
N ASP A 439 -1.29 9.62 -13.18
CA ASP A 439 -2.22 10.23 -12.22
C ASP A 439 -1.67 10.17 -10.78
N MET A 440 -0.37 9.91 -10.62
CA MET A 440 0.28 9.77 -9.31
C MET A 440 0.13 11.06 -8.49
N PRO A 441 0.11 10.98 -7.15
CA PRO A 441 -0.05 12.15 -6.31
C PRO A 441 1.06 13.20 -6.50
N THR A 442 0.69 14.48 -6.60
CA THR A 442 1.61 15.63 -6.66
C THR A 442 1.40 16.64 -5.53
N ALA A 443 0.35 16.47 -4.73
CA ALA A 443 0.04 17.29 -3.56
C ALA A 443 -0.62 16.42 -2.47
N PRO A 444 -0.75 16.92 -1.23
CA PRO A 444 -1.50 16.21 -0.19
C PRO A 444 -2.93 15.95 -0.65
N GLY A 445 -3.45 14.76 -0.37
CA GLY A 445 -4.86 14.44 -0.58
C GLY A 445 -5.78 15.25 0.34
N PRO A 446 -7.12 15.12 0.16
CA PRO A 446 -8.09 15.73 1.07
C PRO A 446 -7.98 15.21 2.50
N LEU A 447 -7.43 14.00 2.69
CA LEU A 447 -7.10 13.43 4.00
C LEU A 447 -5.61 13.13 4.09
N VAL A 448 -5.02 13.48 5.24
CA VAL A 448 -3.63 13.17 5.56
C VAL A 448 -3.59 12.47 6.92
N TRP A 449 -3.14 11.22 6.93
CA TRP A 449 -2.88 10.48 8.15
C TRP A 449 -1.57 10.95 8.76
N VAL A 450 -1.65 11.61 9.91
CA VAL A 450 -0.47 11.95 10.72
C VAL A 450 -0.15 10.71 11.57
N TYR A 451 0.84 9.95 11.15
CA TYR A 451 1.20 8.66 11.73
C TYR A 451 2.23 8.83 12.86
N PRO A 452 1.94 8.38 14.09
CA PRO A 452 2.84 8.45 15.25
C PRO A 452 3.94 7.38 15.20
N PHE A 453 4.77 7.39 14.15
CA PHE A 453 5.78 6.34 13.90
C PHE A 453 6.76 6.21 15.07
N ASP A 454 7.48 7.28 15.42
CA ASP A 454 8.49 7.22 16.49
C ASP A 454 7.80 7.14 17.87
N GLU A 455 6.68 7.84 18.06
CA GLU A 455 5.90 7.80 19.29
C GLU A 455 5.36 6.41 19.62
N TYR A 456 4.84 5.64 18.66
CA TYR A 456 4.40 4.25 18.95
C TYR A 456 5.53 3.40 19.55
N HIS A 457 6.75 3.54 19.03
CA HIS A 457 7.90 2.81 19.55
C HIS A 457 8.35 3.33 20.92
N ASP A 458 8.22 4.63 21.18
CA ASP A 458 8.46 5.21 22.51
C ASP A 458 7.38 4.78 23.50
N TRP A 459 6.11 4.82 23.11
CA TRP A 459 4.97 4.41 23.93
C TRP A 459 5.06 2.94 24.34
N ALA A 460 5.39 2.06 23.39
CA ALA A 460 5.57 0.65 23.67
C ALA A 460 6.67 0.40 24.72
N ARG A 461 7.75 1.18 24.69
CA ARG A 461 8.89 1.04 25.62
C ARG A 461 8.63 1.71 26.97
N ASP A 462 8.07 2.91 26.95
CA ASP A 462 8.03 3.81 28.11
C ASP A 462 6.75 3.64 28.94
N TYR A 463 5.74 2.94 28.41
CA TYR A 463 4.47 2.64 29.08
C TYR A 463 4.19 1.15 29.14
N THR A 464 3.52 0.72 30.21
CA THR A 464 3.16 -0.70 30.40
C THR A 464 1.76 -1.06 29.93
N ASP A 465 0.95 -0.07 29.56
CA ASP A 465 -0.50 -0.19 29.31
C ASP A 465 -0.93 0.33 27.93
N ARG A 466 0.01 0.73 27.06
CA ARG A 466 -0.31 1.36 25.76
C ARG A 466 -0.25 0.44 24.54
N LEU A 467 0.19 -0.81 24.66
CA LEU A 467 0.10 -1.77 23.53
C LEU A 467 -1.33 -1.92 22.96
N PRO A 468 -2.40 -2.00 23.79
CA PRO A 468 -3.76 -2.00 23.27
C PRO A 468 -4.11 -0.75 22.45
N GLU A 469 -3.58 0.41 22.81
CA GLU A 469 -3.81 1.69 22.13
C GLU A 469 -3.08 1.74 20.77
N ILE A 470 -1.83 1.30 20.74
CA ILE A 470 -1.03 1.18 19.50
C ILE A 470 -1.69 0.21 18.52
N TYR A 471 -2.10 -0.96 19.02
CA TYR A 471 -2.79 -1.98 18.22
C TYR A 471 -4.14 -1.44 17.70
N TYR A 472 -4.93 -0.80 18.57
CA TYR A 472 -6.19 -0.18 18.20
C TYR A 472 -6.05 0.85 17.06
N GLY A 473 -5.04 1.72 17.15
CA GLY A 473 -4.87 2.84 16.21
C GLY A 473 -4.86 2.40 14.76
N ASP A 474 -4.12 1.34 14.46
CA ASP A 474 -3.98 0.84 13.10
C ASP A 474 -5.16 -0.02 12.65
N TRP A 475 -5.69 -0.89 13.52
CA TRP A 475 -6.85 -1.73 13.18
C TRP A 475 -8.12 -0.90 12.97
N PHE A 476 -8.26 0.21 13.69
CA PHE A 476 -9.34 1.16 13.48
C PHE A 476 -9.23 1.83 12.10
N MET A 477 -8.03 2.27 11.71
CA MET A 477 -7.79 2.88 10.39
C MET A 477 -8.01 1.90 9.24
N ARG A 478 -7.56 0.64 9.38
CA ARG A 478 -7.88 -0.45 8.43
C ARG A 478 -9.38 -0.53 8.17
N GLN A 479 -10.19 -0.63 9.23
CA GLN A 479 -11.63 -0.74 9.07
C GLN A 479 -12.26 0.52 8.49
N ALA A 480 -11.80 1.71 8.88
CA ALA A 480 -12.31 2.96 8.35
C ALA A 480 -12.09 3.06 6.82
N ILE A 481 -10.92 2.63 6.33
CA ILE A 481 -10.61 2.55 4.89
C ILE A 481 -11.55 1.55 4.19
N ASN A 482 -11.74 0.36 4.77
CA ASN A 482 -12.71 -0.63 4.23
C ASN A 482 -14.16 -0.12 4.23
N SER A 483 -14.49 0.84 5.10
CA SER A 483 -15.78 1.54 5.15
C SER A 483 -15.82 2.82 4.31
N GLY A 484 -14.91 2.96 3.35
CA GLY A 484 -14.91 4.02 2.33
C GLY A 484 -14.24 5.33 2.73
N LEU A 485 -13.48 5.37 3.84
CA LEU A 485 -12.67 6.55 4.16
C LEU A 485 -11.61 6.77 3.04
N PRO A 486 -11.61 7.92 2.34
CA PRO A 486 -10.74 8.15 1.20
C PRO A 486 -9.29 8.50 1.58
N MET A 487 -8.70 7.77 2.52
CA MET A 487 -7.34 8.01 3.00
C MET A 487 -6.33 7.55 1.95
N ASN A 488 -5.43 8.45 1.53
CA ASN A 488 -4.38 8.13 0.58
C ASN A 488 -3.01 8.74 0.96
N THR A 489 -2.96 9.69 1.90
CA THR A 489 -1.73 10.45 2.17
C THR A 489 -1.28 10.21 3.60
N VAL A 490 0.02 10.01 3.82
CA VAL A 490 0.61 9.85 5.16
C VAL A 490 1.77 10.82 5.39
N ILE A 491 1.90 11.30 6.62
CA ILE A 491 3.06 12.03 7.12
C ILE A 491 3.36 11.55 8.54
N SER A 492 4.63 11.44 8.94
CA SER A 492 4.92 11.14 10.34
C SER A 492 4.71 12.37 11.23
N THR A 493 4.33 12.15 12.47
CA THR A 493 4.36 13.15 13.56
C THR A 493 5.72 13.86 13.69
N THR A 494 6.81 13.15 13.36
CA THR A 494 8.17 13.69 13.36
C THR A 494 8.40 14.69 12.23
N SER A 495 7.92 14.39 11.02
CA SER A 495 8.07 15.25 9.83
C SER A 495 7.07 16.40 9.77
N LEU A 496 5.90 16.28 10.41
CA LEU A 496 4.81 17.27 10.34
C LEU A 496 5.24 18.71 10.72
N PRO A 497 5.96 18.97 11.83
CA PRO A 497 6.36 20.32 12.21
C PRO A 497 7.26 20.97 11.17
N GLY A 498 8.18 20.21 10.57
CA GLY A 498 9.05 20.69 9.51
C GLY A 498 8.26 21.02 8.25
N ALA A 499 7.35 20.14 7.83
CA ALA A 499 6.53 20.36 6.64
C ALA A 499 5.66 21.62 6.76
N ILE A 500 5.04 21.85 7.92
CA ILE A 500 4.27 23.07 8.21
C ILE A 500 5.17 24.31 8.21
N THR A 501 6.37 24.23 8.80
CA THR A 501 7.30 25.37 8.87
C THR A 501 7.81 25.75 7.48
N ASN A 502 8.18 24.76 6.68
CA ASN A 502 8.71 24.95 5.33
C ASN A 502 7.63 25.37 4.33
N ASN A 503 6.40 24.90 4.52
CA ASN A 503 5.26 25.25 3.67
C ASN A 503 3.97 25.42 4.50
N PRO A 504 3.73 26.62 5.09
CA PRO A 504 2.56 26.87 5.93
C PRO A 504 1.21 26.71 5.24
N GLY A 505 1.17 26.71 3.91
CA GLY A 505 -0.03 26.52 3.09
C GLY A 505 -0.33 25.08 2.70
N LEU A 506 0.57 24.13 3.00
CA LEU A 506 0.56 22.76 2.46
C LEU A 506 -0.74 22.00 2.76
N PHE A 507 -1.28 22.16 3.97
CA PHE A 507 -2.43 21.40 4.47
C PHE A 507 -3.72 22.20 4.53
N LYS A 508 -3.78 23.40 3.91
CA LYS A 508 -4.97 24.27 4.01
C LYS A 508 -6.26 23.64 3.48
N SER A 509 -6.15 22.76 2.48
CA SER A 509 -7.28 22.05 1.89
C SER A 509 -7.27 20.55 2.25
N SER A 510 -6.61 20.19 3.35
CA SER A 510 -6.52 18.82 3.87
C SER A 510 -7.02 18.76 5.31
N ILE A 511 -7.70 17.65 5.63
CA ILE A 511 -8.05 17.30 7.00
C ILE A 511 -6.96 16.37 7.54
N LEU A 512 -6.29 16.79 8.61
CA LEU A 512 -5.34 15.93 9.32
C LEU A 512 -6.10 14.92 10.18
N VAL A 513 -5.70 13.66 10.14
CA VAL A 513 -6.29 12.58 10.95
C VAL A 513 -5.19 11.91 11.77
N THR A 514 -5.37 11.79 13.08
CA THR A 514 -4.37 11.21 13.99
C THR A 514 -5.02 10.54 15.19
N ILE A 515 -4.30 9.60 15.81
CA ILE A 515 -4.62 9.17 17.17
C ILE A 515 -4.33 10.32 18.17
N ALA A 516 -4.96 10.28 19.33
CA ALA A 516 -4.73 11.24 20.41
C ALA A 516 -3.24 11.40 20.77
N PRO A 517 -2.74 12.64 20.91
CA PRO A 517 -1.34 12.86 21.21
C PRO A 517 -1.02 12.60 22.69
N GLU A 518 0.23 12.23 22.95
CA GLU A 518 0.79 12.09 24.28
C GLU A 518 0.99 13.47 24.95
N LYS A 519 0.79 13.51 26.27
CA LYS A 519 0.92 14.71 27.11
C LYS A 519 2.24 15.44 26.88
N ASN A 520 2.15 16.75 26.67
CA ASN A 520 3.29 17.65 26.51
C ASN A 520 4.24 17.29 25.35
N SER A 521 3.81 16.43 24.42
CA SER A 521 4.61 16.07 23.25
C SER A 521 4.72 17.24 22.27
N LYS A 522 5.79 17.24 21.46
CA LYS A 522 5.93 18.21 20.35
C LYS A 522 4.75 18.11 19.38
N ASN A 523 4.26 16.90 19.15
CA ASN A 523 3.10 16.65 18.29
C ASN A 523 1.82 17.27 18.87
N GLU A 524 1.55 17.12 20.18
CA GLU A 524 0.39 17.75 20.85
C GLU A 524 0.34 19.26 20.58
N LYS A 525 1.47 19.95 20.80
CA LYS A 525 1.57 21.39 20.54
C LYS A 525 1.38 21.71 19.06
N THR A 526 2.01 20.96 18.16
CA THR A 526 1.94 21.16 16.71
C THR A 526 0.51 21.05 16.20
N LEU A 527 -0.24 20.04 16.64
CA LEU A 527 -1.64 19.84 16.26
C LEU A 527 -2.55 20.95 16.78
N MET A 528 -2.38 21.36 18.04
CA MET A 528 -3.13 22.49 18.61
C MET A 528 -2.85 23.80 17.88
N ASP A 529 -1.58 24.08 17.57
CA ASP A 529 -1.18 25.29 16.86
C ASP A 529 -1.66 25.27 15.39
N PHE A 530 -1.68 24.10 14.75
CA PHE A 530 -2.25 23.92 13.41
C PHE A 530 -3.74 24.30 13.39
N VAL A 531 -4.54 23.76 14.30
CA VAL A 531 -5.98 24.08 14.38
C VAL A 531 -6.20 25.56 14.71
N LYS A 532 -5.49 26.13 15.69
CA LYS A 532 -5.60 27.56 16.03
C LYS A 532 -5.28 28.50 14.87
N ASN A 533 -4.56 28.00 13.85
CA ASN A 533 -4.21 28.74 12.65
C ASN A 533 -5.13 28.44 11.44
N GLY A 534 -6.32 27.88 11.67
CA GLY A 534 -7.30 27.61 10.63
C GLY A 534 -7.30 26.17 10.13
N GLY A 535 -6.48 25.30 10.72
CA GLY A 535 -6.37 23.89 10.33
C GLY A 535 -7.59 23.05 10.69
N GLN A 536 -7.78 21.95 9.95
CA GLN A 536 -8.86 20.98 10.15
C GLN A 536 -8.27 19.66 10.68
N LEU A 537 -8.76 19.19 11.82
CA LEU A 537 -8.19 18.05 12.53
C LEU A 537 -9.28 17.06 12.97
N ILE A 538 -9.02 15.77 12.77
CA ILE A 538 -9.73 14.68 13.43
C ILE A 538 -8.76 13.96 14.34
N VAL A 539 -9.14 13.83 15.62
CA VAL A 539 -8.41 13.06 16.62
C VAL A 539 -9.26 11.87 17.02
N PHE A 540 -8.69 10.67 16.98
CA PHE A 540 -9.39 9.46 17.39
C PHE A 540 -8.68 8.66 18.50
N GLY A 541 -9.42 7.80 19.17
CA GLY A 541 -8.90 6.88 20.19
C GLY A 541 -8.96 7.42 21.62
N PRO A 542 -8.40 6.66 22.59
CA PRO A 542 -8.37 7.05 24.00
C PRO A 542 -7.50 8.29 24.22
N VAL A 543 -7.80 9.06 25.26
CA VAL A 543 -7.08 10.30 25.62
C VAL A 543 -6.48 10.23 27.02
N ASP A 544 -6.41 9.02 27.60
CA ASP A 544 -5.89 8.75 28.94
C ASP A 544 -4.43 9.24 29.10
N HIS A 545 -3.70 9.32 27.99
CA HIS A 545 -2.30 9.77 27.95
C HIS A 545 -2.11 11.21 27.44
N SER A 546 -3.19 11.94 27.11
CA SER A 546 -3.11 13.33 26.65
C SER A 546 -2.98 14.31 27.82
N SER A 547 -2.45 15.52 27.57
CA SER A 547 -2.37 16.54 28.62
C SER A 547 -3.75 17.11 28.94
N LYS A 548 -3.90 17.66 30.14
CA LYS A 548 -5.09 18.46 30.50
C LYS A 548 -5.28 19.63 29.53
N THR A 549 -4.20 20.23 29.05
CA THR A 549 -4.24 21.33 28.07
C THR A 549 -4.91 20.88 26.77
N PHE A 550 -4.57 19.69 26.27
CA PHE A 550 -5.19 19.14 25.08
C PHE A 550 -6.64 18.72 25.33
N MET A 551 -6.94 18.04 26.45
CA MET A 551 -8.32 17.69 26.81
C MET A 551 -9.20 18.94 26.94
N ASP A 552 -8.70 20.00 27.59
CA ASP A 552 -9.38 21.29 27.70
C ASP A 552 -9.54 21.96 26.32
N PHE A 553 -8.58 21.79 25.42
CA PHE A 553 -8.64 22.27 24.03
C PHE A 553 -9.69 21.55 23.17
N ILE A 554 -10.02 20.30 23.46
CA ILE A 554 -11.11 19.56 22.80
C ILE A 554 -12.40 19.46 23.64
N ASN A 555 -12.50 20.20 24.76
CA ASN A 555 -13.64 20.19 25.68
C ASN A 555 -13.98 18.80 26.24
N LEU A 556 -12.96 18.04 26.67
CA LEU A 556 -13.08 16.65 27.08
C LEU A 556 -12.80 16.46 28.57
N SER A 557 -13.56 15.58 29.21
CA SER A 557 -13.22 14.96 30.50
C SER A 557 -13.41 13.44 30.43
N ASN A 558 -12.62 12.70 31.22
CA ASN A 558 -12.77 11.25 31.34
C ASN A 558 -13.46 10.90 32.67
N THR A 559 -14.32 9.89 32.64
CA THR A 559 -14.99 9.31 33.80
C THR A 559 -14.77 7.79 33.85
N THR A 560 -15.58 7.07 34.62
CA THR A 560 -15.57 5.61 34.72
C THR A 560 -15.74 4.94 33.34
N PRO A 561 -14.90 3.96 32.97
CA PRO A 561 -15.00 3.31 31.67
C PRO A 561 -16.25 2.43 31.53
N LEU A 562 -16.83 2.41 30.33
CA LEU A 562 -17.80 1.42 29.87
C LEU A 562 -17.14 0.45 28.88
N SER A 563 -17.58 -0.81 28.85
CA SER A 563 -17.11 -1.83 27.89
C SER A 563 -18.21 -2.87 27.67
N GLY A 564 -18.21 -3.52 26.51
CA GLY A 564 -19.22 -4.48 26.09
C GLY A 564 -20.22 -3.88 25.10
N GLU A 565 -21.43 -4.42 25.10
CA GLU A 565 -22.50 -3.92 24.24
C GLU A 565 -23.09 -2.61 24.77
N MET A 566 -23.34 -1.67 23.87
CA MET A 566 -23.91 -0.36 24.17
C MET A 566 -24.87 0.08 23.07
N GLU A 567 -25.89 0.84 23.43
CA GLU A 567 -26.78 1.53 22.48
C GLU A 567 -26.04 2.72 21.89
N LEU A 568 -25.98 2.83 20.56
CA LEU A 568 -25.44 3.98 19.85
C LEU A 568 -26.56 4.99 19.59
N ARG A 569 -26.30 6.25 19.91
CA ARG A 569 -27.12 7.39 19.51
C ARG A 569 -26.27 8.32 18.68
N SER A 570 -26.60 8.44 17.41
CA SER A 570 -25.81 9.22 16.47
C SER A 570 -26.70 10.17 15.68
N GLU A 571 -26.31 11.43 15.61
CA GLU A 571 -26.81 12.41 14.63
C GLU A 571 -25.92 12.41 13.37
N VAL A 572 -24.77 11.74 13.45
CA VAL A 572 -23.89 11.47 12.32
C VAL A 572 -24.45 10.27 11.58
N GLY A 573 -24.98 10.51 10.38
CA GLY A 573 -25.51 9.47 9.52
C GLY A 573 -25.95 10.07 8.20
N ILE A 574 -25.27 9.70 7.14
CA ILE A 574 -25.54 10.20 5.79
C ILE A 574 -25.79 9.07 4.78
N ASP A 575 -25.60 7.83 5.21
CA ASP A 575 -25.83 6.64 4.40
C ASP A 575 -27.31 6.26 4.39
N ILE A 576 -27.77 5.72 3.28
CA ILE A 576 -29.15 5.28 3.08
C ILE A 576 -29.12 3.76 3.00
N ILE A 577 -29.52 3.10 4.07
CA ILE A 577 -29.57 1.63 4.11
C ILE A 577 -31.03 1.23 4.15
N LYS A 578 -31.46 0.42 3.18
CA LYS A 578 -32.81 -0.15 3.19
C LYS A 578 -32.87 -1.26 4.25
N GLY A 579 -34.00 -1.33 4.96
CA GLY A 579 -34.22 -2.29 6.04
C GLY A 579 -33.80 -1.76 7.42
N GLU A 580 -33.73 -2.67 8.40
CA GLU A 580 -33.35 -2.32 9.77
C GLU A 580 -31.84 -2.11 9.89
N VAL A 581 -31.47 -1.07 10.63
CA VAL A 581 -30.09 -0.68 10.89
C VAL A 581 -29.85 -0.80 12.39
N PRO A 582 -28.92 -1.66 12.85
CA PRO A 582 -28.70 -1.87 14.28
C PRO A 582 -28.40 -0.57 15.01
N GLN A 583 -28.87 -0.42 16.24
CA GLN A 583 -28.53 0.74 17.11
C GLN A 583 -27.60 0.32 18.24
N LYS A 584 -26.82 -0.75 18.04
CA LYS A 584 -25.91 -1.31 19.04
C LYS A 584 -24.49 -1.31 18.52
N ILE A 585 -23.53 -1.16 19.42
CA ILE A 585 -22.11 -1.38 19.16
C ILE A 585 -21.56 -2.41 20.14
N ARG A 586 -20.44 -3.02 19.80
CA ARG A 586 -19.67 -3.91 20.68
C ARG A 586 -18.29 -3.31 20.93
N HIS A 587 -18.07 -2.78 22.13
CA HIS A 587 -16.80 -2.15 22.50
C HIS A 587 -15.98 -3.06 23.42
N LEU A 588 -14.98 -3.72 22.85
CA LEU A 588 -14.07 -4.55 23.62
C LEU A 588 -12.82 -3.75 23.97
N SER A 589 -12.62 -3.48 25.27
CA SER A 589 -11.52 -2.65 25.78
C SER A 589 -10.15 -3.13 25.30
N LEU A 590 -9.93 -4.45 25.24
CA LEU A 590 -8.67 -5.05 24.78
C LEU A 590 -8.29 -4.62 23.36
N PHE A 591 -9.27 -4.55 22.46
CA PHE A 591 -9.07 -4.23 21.05
C PHE A 591 -9.30 -2.74 20.73
N SER A 592 -9.80 -1.96 21.69
CA SER A 592 -10.22 -0.56 21.50
C SER A 592 -9.37 0.45 22.28
N GLY A 593 -8.19 0.06 22.74
CA GLY A 593 -7.28 0.92 23.51
C GLY A 593 -7.81 1.29 24.90
N GLY A 594 -8.55 0.38 25.55
CA GLY A 594 -9.22 0.62 26.83
C GLY A 594 -10.71 0.93 26.67
N GLY A 595 -11.39 1.19 27.79
CA GLY A 595 -12.85 1.41 27.82
C GLY A 595 -13.29 2.80 27.33
N PHE A 596 -14.60 2.96 27.25
CA PHE A 596 -15.26 4.20 26.84
C PHE A 596 -15.46 5.15 28.04
N ARG A 597 -14.69 6.23 28.10
CA ARG A 597 -14.61 7.12 29.29
C ARG A 597 -15.08 8.54 29.05
N THR A 598 -15.30 8.90 27.80
CA THR A 598 -15.28 10.29 27.35
C THR A 598 -16.59 11.00 27.59
N LEU A 599 -16.50 12.24 28.08
CA LEU A 599 -17.61 13.17 28.24
C LEU A 599 -17.20 14.56 27.75
N ILE A 600 -18.13 15.27 27.14
CA ILE A 600 -18.00 16.70 26.88
C ILE A 600 -17.94 17.42 28.23
N LYS A 601 -16.79 18.03 28.54
CA LYS A 601 -16.51 18.63 29.85
C LYS A 601 -17.46 19.78 30.19
N ASN A 602 -17.75 20.64 29.22
CA ASN A 602 -18.75 21.71 29.33
C ASN A 602 -19.81 21.53 28.24
N PRO A 603 -20.94 20.85 28.52
CA PRO A 603 -22.02 20.67 27.55
C PRO A 603 -22.73 21.96 27.14
N LYS A 604 -22.51 23.07 27.86
CA LYS A 604 -23.06 24.39 27.54
C LYS A 604 -22.11 25.26 26.71
N ASP A 605 -20.95 24.74 26.33
CA ASP A 605 -20.00 25.43 25.46
C ASP A 605 -20.62 25.65 24.08
N SER A 606 -20.84 26.91 23.69
CA SER A 606 -21.47 27.26 22.41
C SER A 606 -20.62 26.90 21.19
N PHE A 607 -19.35 26.54 21.41
CA PHE A 607 -18.38 26.19 20.40
C PHE A 607 -18.22 24.67 20.23
N THR A 608 -18.94 23.87 21.03
CA THR A 608 -18.92 22.41 20.96
C THR A 608 -20.28 21.89 20.51
N GLN A 609 -20.29 21.07 19.47
CA GLN A 609 -21.46 20.38 18.96
C GLN A 609 -21.30 18.87 19.21
N ALA A 610 -22.12 18.31 20.10
CA ALA A 610 -22.22 16.86 20.27
C ALA A 610 -22.75 16.22 18.98
N LEU A 611 -22.19 15.08 18.59
CA LEU A 611 -22.51 14.41 17.32
C LEU A 611 -22.98 12.96 17.54
N SER A 612 -22.36 12.25 18.48
CA SER A 612 -22.80 10.90 18.87
C SER A 612 -22.45 10.56 20.31
N SER A 613 -23.21 9.63 20.89
CA SER A 613 -23.03 9.11 22.24
C SER A 613 -23.36 7.63 22.30
N VAL A 614 -22.91 6.97 23.36
CA VAL A 614 -23.21 5.56 23.65
C VAL A 614 -23.83 5.44 25.04
N LYS A 615 -24.73 4.48 25.21
CA LYS A 615 -25.44 4.24 26.47
C LYS A 615 -25.33 2.77 26.89
N GLN A 616 -25.01 2.54 28.17
CA GLN A 616 -25.01 1.22 28.80
C GLN A 616 -25.74 1.29 30.15
N GLY A 617 -26.89 0.62 30.27
CA GLY A 617 -27.75 0.80 31.44
C GLY A 617 -28.20 2.26 31.55
N ASP A 618 -27.92 2.92 32.67
CA ASP A 618 -28.22 4.35 32.87
C ASP A 618 -27.02 5.28 32.57
N GLU A 619 -25.86 4.71 32.25
CA GLU A 619 -24.63 5.46 31.98
C GLU A 619 -24.54 5.87 30.52
N VAL A 620 -24.14 7.12 30.26
CA VAL A 620 -23.92 7.68 28.92
C VAL A 620 -22.47 8.13 28.78
N ARG A 621 -21.87 7.93 27.60
CA ARG A 621 -20.57 8.50 27.22
C ARG A 621 -20.68 9.20 25.87
N ASP A 622 -20.01 10.33 25.73
CA ASP A 622 -19.95 11.06 24.47
C ASP A 622 -18.91 10.43 23.56
N MET A 623 -19.30 10.10 22.34
CA MET A 623 -18.48 9.33 21.40
C MET A 623 -17.78 10.22 20.38
N ALA A 624 -18.50 11.17 19.80
CA ALA A 624 -17.94 12.13 18.86
C ALA A 624 -18.56 13.51 19.04
N TRP A 625 -17.74 14.53 18.81
CA TRP A 625 -18.19 15.92 18.75
C TRP A 625 -17.25 16.78 17.92
N LEU A 626 -17.80 17.86 17.37
CA LEU A 626 -17.06 18.93 16.72
C LEU A 626 -16.82 20.04 17.75
N ARG A 627 -15.64 20.64 17.73
CA ARG A 627 -15.37 21.92 18.39
C ARG A 627 -14.77 22.92 17.41
N GLN A 628 -15.26 24.16 17.46
CA GLN A 628 -14.79 25.28 16.65
C GLN A 628 -14.85 26.58 17.46
N ASP A 629 -13.70 27.04 17.93
CA ASP A 629 -13.56 28.29 18.67
C ASP A 629 -13.36 29.48 17.70
N PRO A 630 -14.02 30.64 17.93
CA PRO A 630 -13.82 31.84 17.11
C PRO A 630 -12.37 32.30 17.00
N ASP A 631 -11.54 32.04 18.02
CA ASP A 631 -10.13 32.43 18.05
C ASP A 631 -9.25 31.55 17.13
N TRP A 632 -9.78 30.47 16.55
CA TRP A 632 -9.03 29.50 15.74
C TRP A 632 -8.98 29.84 14.24
N LYS A 633 -9.36 31.05 13.84
CA LYS A 633 -9.31 31.50 12.42
C LYS A 633 -10.04 30.54 11.46
N GLY A 634 -11.16 29.97 11.92
CA GLY A 634 -11.94 28.99 11.15
C GLY A 634 -11.48 27.53 11.33
N GLY A 635 -10.46 27.29 12.14
CA GLY A 635 -9.97 25.94 12.45
C GLY A 635 -10.98 25.14 13.25
N LYS A 636 -10.96 23.82 13.04
CA LYS A 636 -11.94 22.88 13.57
C LYS A 636 -11.24 21.63 14.06
N VAL A 637 -11.73 21.07 15.17
CA VAL A 637 -11.32 19.76 15.65
C VAL A 637 -12.55 18.88 15.87
N VAL A 638 -12.53 17.68 15.30
CA VAL A 638 -13.47 16.61 15.63
C VAL A 638 -12.74 15.60 16.50
N TYR A 639 -13.34 15.24 17.62
CA TYR A 639 -12.90 14.12 18.42
C TYR A 639 -13.80 12.91 18.17
N LEU A 640 -13.20 11.71 18.08
CA LEU A 640 -13.91 10.43 17.98
C LEU A 640 -13.25 9.40 18.88
N ARG A 641 -13.89 8.97 19.97
CA ARG A 641 -13.33 7.91 20.83
C ARG A 641 -13.15 6.58 20.06
N GLY A 642 -14.12 6.28 19.19
CA GLY A 642 -14.12 5.12 18.32
C GLY A 642 -14.25 3.77 19.04
N THR A 643 -14.42 2.72 18.24
CA THR A 643 -14.47 1.32 18.66
C THR A 643 -13.85 0.49 17.56
N ASN A 644 -12.99 -0.46 17.91
CA ASN A 644 -12.54 -1.45 16.94
C ASN A 644 -13.67 -2.46 16.76
N SER A 645 -14.45 -2.34 15.68
CA SER A 645 -15.57 -3.24 15.36
C SER A 645 -15.09 -4.61 14.84
N SER A 646 -14.06 -5.15 15.48
CA SER A 646 -13.48 -6.46 15.17
C SER A 646 -12.74 -7.01 16.39
N SER A 647 -12.61 -8.33 16.46
CA SER A 647 -11.96 -9.00 17.57
C SER A 647 -11.34 -10.33 17.15
N PHE A 648 -10.47 -10.88 18.00
CA PHE A 648 -9.89 -12.19 17.74
C PHE A 648 -10.87 -13.29 18.15
N THR A 649 -11.26 -14.15 17.21
CA THR A 649 -12.15 -15.29 17.45
C THR A 649 -11.48 -16.62 17.09
N GLY A 650 -10.15 -16.65 17.07
CA GLY A 650 -9.37 -17.71 16.42
C GLY A 650 -9.12 -17.45 14.94
N GLY A 651 -8.20 -18.20 14.35
CA GLY A 651 -7.75 -18.00 12.97
C GLY A 651 -6.61 -17.00 12.84
N ARG A 652 -6.46 -16.41 11.64
CA ARG A 652 -5.29 -15.62 11.28
C ARG A 652 -5.44 -14.12 11.54
N LEU A 653 -6.60 -13.52 11.23
CA LEU A 653 -6.83 -12.07 11.37
C LEU A 653 -7.97 -11.81 12.37
N LEU A 654 -8.19 -10.53 12.72
CA LEU A 654 -9.37 -10.14 13.48
C LEU A 654 -10.64 -10.35 12.65
N THR A 655 -11.66 -10.93 13.27
CA THR A 655 -13.00 -11.11 12.70
C THR A 655 -13.81 -9.83 12.91
N PRO A 656 -14.32 -9.19 11.84
CA PRO A 656 -15.24 -8.07 11.97
C PRO A 656 -16.52 -8.45 12.72
N ASP A 657 -17.10 -7.50 13.44
CA ASP A 657 -18.42 -7.68 14.05
C ASP A 657 -19.50 -7.89 12.96
N ASN A 658 -20.55 -8.64 13.28
CA ASN A 658 -21.66 -8.88 12.36
C ASN A 658 -22.44 -7.57 12.12
N PRO A 659 -22.49 -7.01 10.88
CA PRO A 659 -23.18 -5.76 10.59
C PRO A 659 -24.72 -5.84 10.73
N GLU A 660 -25.29 -7.05 10.82
CA GLU A 660 -26.71 -7.26 11.11
C GLU A 660 -27.03 -7.14 12.61
N GLU A 661 -26.03 -7.25 13.48
CA GLU A 661 -26.18 -7.16 14.94
C GLU A 661 -25.62 -5.85 15.51
N PHE A 662 -24.52 -5.36 14.92
CA PHE A 662 -23.75 -4.24 15.43
C PHE A 662 -23.45 -3.20 14.35
N GLN A 663 -23.40 -1.94 14.75
CA GLN A 663 -22.87 -0.85 13.96
C GLN A 663 -21.36 -0.96 13.79
N ILE A 664 -20.90 -0.84 12.55
CA ILE A 664 -19.48 -0.78 12.20
C ILE A 664 -18.99 0.65 12.41
N VAL A 665 -18.58 0.94 13.64
CA VAL A 665 -18.18 2.27 14.11
C VAL A 665 -17.11 2.95 13.24
N PRO A 666 -16.09 2.25 12.70
CA PRO A 666 -15.09 2.87 11.84
C PRO A 666 -15.67 3.63 10.61
N ALA A 667 -16.85 3.25 10.12
CA ALA A 667 -17.55 3.98 9.05
C ALA A 667 -17.91 5.43 9.44
N MET A 668 -18.08 5.71 10.73
CA MET A 668 -18.38 7.05 11.24
C MET A 668 -17.26 8.04 10.93
N LEU A 669 -16.01 7.59 10.77
CA LEU A 669 -14.91 8.48 10.41
C LEU A 669 -15.12 9.11 9.03
N ARG A 670 -15.63 8.35 8.04
CA ARG A 670 -16.06 8.89 6.73
C ARG A 670 -17.24 9.86 6.89
N GLN A 671 -18.21 9.53 7.72
CA GLN A 671 -19.41 10.35 7.89
C GLN A 671 -19.11 11.70 8.57
N LEU A 672 -18.15 11.72 9.50
CA LEU A 672 -17.69 12.93 10.19
C LEU A 672 -17.00 13.93 9.26
N LEU A 673 -16.52 13.50 8.09
CA LEU A 673 -15.99 14.41 7.06
C LEU A 673 -17.01 15.48 6.64
N GLY A 674 -18.31 15.20 6.80
CA GLY A 674 -19.38 16.15 6.51
C GLY A 674 -19.31 17.43 7.36
N THR A 675 -18.71 17.38 8.55
CA THR A 675 -18.49 18.56 9.41
C THR A 675 -17.44 19.53 8.85
N PHE A 676 -16.61 19.05 7.93
CA PHE A 676 -15.62 19.78 7.14
C PHE A 676 -16.10 20.01 5.70
N GLY A 677 -17.39 19.78 5.42
CA GLY A 677 -18.00 20.00 4.12
C GLY A 677 -17.69 18.95 3.06
N MET A 678 -17.12 17.80 3.43
CA MET A 678 -16.92 16.65 2.54
C MET A 678 -17.91 15.53 2.90
N GLN A 679 -18.97 15.39 2.11
CA GLN A 679 -20.03 14.42 2.31
C GLN A 679 -19.94 13.32 1.26
N LEU A 680 -19.61 12.12 1.73
CA LEU A 680 -19.47 10.91 0.91
C LEU A 680 -20.51 9.92 1.40
N LYS A 681 -21.64 9.80 0.71
CA LYS A 681 -22.77 8.94 1.11
C LYS A 681 -22.75 7.64 0.34
N ILE A 682 -23.22 6.59 0.99
CA ILE A 682 -23.43 5.28 0.39
C ILE A 682 -24.91 4.90 0.56
N GLU A 683 -25.52 4.40 -0.51
CA GLU A 683 -26.85 3.80 -0.48
C GLU A 683 -26.79 2.30 -0.82
N LYS A 684 -27.36 1.46 0.06
CA LYS A 684 -27.30 -0.02 -0.03
C LYS A 684 -28.66 -0.67 0.28
N GLU A 685 -28.89 -1.85 -0.29
CA GLU A 685 -30.13 -2.62 -0.08
C GLU A 685 -30.27 -3.25 1.32
N ASN A 686 -29.15 -3.45 2.04
CA ASN A 686 -29.13 -3.87 3.44
C ASN A 686 -27.72 -3.68 4.04
N VAL A 687 -27.61 -3.85 5.37
CA VAL A 687 -26.36 -3.70 6.13
C VAL A 687 -25.29 -4.74 5.81
N GLY A 688 -25.67 -5.93 5.33
CA GLY A 688 -24.74 -7.01 4.98
C GLY A 688 -23.94 -6.78 3.70
N ILE A 689 -24.33 -5.80 2.87
CA ILE A 689 -23.59 -5.42 1.66
C ILE A 689 -22.34 -4.63 2.08
N LYS A 690 -21.16 -5.10 1.64
CA LYS A 690 -19.88 -4.43 1.88
C LYS A 690 -19.87 -3.02 1.29
N ASP A 691 -19.25 -2.10 2.02
CA ASP A 691 -19.00 -0.73 1.54
C ASP A 691 -17.97 -0.74 0.39
N PRO A 692 -18.05 0.22 -0.54
CA PRO A 692 -16.97 0.49 -1.48
C PRO A 692 -15.74 1.03 -0.76
N VAL A 693 -14.56 0.64 -1.23
CA VAL A 693 -13.29 1.26 -0.84
C VAL A 693 -13.00 2.39 -1.82
N LEU A 694 -12.58 3.54 -1.30
CA LEU A 694 -12.34 4.75 -2.08
C LEU A 694 -10.99 5.34 -1.69
N THR A 695 -10.28 5.92 -2.65
CA THR A 695 -9.20 6.89 -2.40
C THR A 695 -9.45 8.13 -3.26
N ILE A 696 -9.05 9.29 -2.75
CA ILE A 696 -9.10 10.56 -3.49
C ILE A 696 -7.72 11.20 -3.39
N ASN A 697 -6.93 11.15 -4.46
CA ASN A 697 -5.61 11.80 -4.48
C ASN A 697 -5.61 13.08 -5.30
N ARG A 698 -4.60 13.93 -5.09
CA ARG A 698 -4.39 15.17 -5.84
C ARG A 698 -3.25 14.98 -6.84
N SER A 699 -3.50 15.21 -8.13
CA SER A 699 -2.50 15.07 -9.19
C SER A 699 -2.66 16.19 -10.22
N ASP A 700 -1.62 17.01 -10.42
CA ASP A 700 -1.60 18.12 -11.38
C ASP A 700 -2.88 19.00 -11.27
N ASN A 701 -3.10 19.49 -10.06
CA ASN A 701 -4.30 20.20 -9.59
C ASN A 701 -5.66 19.47 -9.71
N ALA A 702 -5.73 18.24 -10.23
CA ALA A 702 -6.97 17.47 -10.31
C ALA A 702 -7.22 16.64 -9.05
N PHE A 703 -8.48 16.27 -8.83
CA PHE A 703 -8.86 15.19 -7.92
C PHE A 703 -8.95 13.90 -8.72
N ILE A 704 -8.28 12.85 -8.27
CA ILE A 704 -8.33 11.54 -8.90
C ILE A 704 -9.03 10.60 -7.94
N PHE A 705 -10.14 10.03 -8.39
CA PHE A 705 -10.95 9.09 -7.62
C PHE A 705 -10.63 7.68 -8.08
N SER A 706 -10.23 6.82 -7.15
CA SER A 706 -10.03 5.38 -7.40
C SER A 706 -10.90 4.58 -6.44
N GLY A 707 -11.65 3.60 -6.95
CA GLY A 707 -12.55 2.82 -6.11
C GLY A 707 -12.59 1.33 -6.44
N TYR A 708 -12.87 0.55 -5.39
CA TYR A 708 -13.24 -0.85 -5.44
C TYR A 708 -14.67 -1.01 -4.93
N ASN A 709 -15.55 -1.54 -5.78
CA ASN A 709 -16.94 -1.79 -5.49
C ASN A 709 -17.21 -3.31 -5.47
N PRO A 710 -17.19 -3.97 -4.30
CA PRO A 710 -17.52 -5.39 -4.20
C PRO A 710 -18.92 -5.72 -4.73
N ASN A 711 -19.81 -4.73 -4.68
CA ASN A 711 -21.17 -4.84 -5.18
C ASN A 711 -21.52 -3.58 -6.00
N SER A 712 -21.81 -3.79 -7.29
CA SER A 712 -22.14 -2.71 -8.22
C SER A 712 -23.57 -2.18 -8.09
N THR A 713 -24.38 -2.64 -7.13
CA THR A 713 -25.69 -2.03 -6.82
C THR A 713 -25.58 -0.84 -5.88
N VAL A 714 -24.42 -0.67 -5.24
CA VAL A 714 -24.19 0.39 -4.27
C VAL A 714 -24.09 1.75 -4.97
N LYS A 715 -24.97 2.67 -4.61
CA LYS A 715 -24.95 4.06 -5.10
C LYS A 715 -24.06 4.89 -4.17
N GLN A 716 -23.20 5.70 -4.76
CA GLN A 716 -22.30 6.62 -4.09
C GLN A 716 -22.70 8.05 -4.41
N SER A 717 -22.87 8.88 -3.39
CA SER A 717 -23.22 10.31 -3.56
C SER A 717 -22.14 11.20 -2.97
N PHE A 718 -21.69 12.18 -3.74
CA PHE A 718 -20.58 13.05 -3.37
C PHE A 718 -20.98 14.52 -3.35
N LYS A 719 -20.54 15.23 -2.31
CA LYS A 719 -20.67 16.69 -2.20
C LYS A 719 -19.53 17.24 -1.36
N PHE A 720 -18.90 18.30 -1.85
CA PHE A 720 -17.76 18.96 -1.22
C PHE A 720 -18.09 20.44 -0.96
N GLU A 721 -17.24 21.17 -0.22
CA GLU A 721 -17.37 22.63 -0.07
C GLU A 721 -17.31 23.33 -1.44
N GLN A 722 -16.52 22.78 -2.36
CA GLN A 722 -16.41 23.19 -3.76
C GLN A 722 -17.67 22.87 -4.59
N GLY A 723 -18.63 22.08 -4.08
CA GLY A 723 -19.81 21.61 -4.80
C GLY A 723 -19.81 20.11 -5.09
N ALA A 724 -20.71 19.65 -5.95
CA ALA A 724 -20.74 18.27 -6.43
C ALA A 724 -19.57 18.03 -7.40
N PRO A 725 -18.69 17.04 -7.16
CA PRO A 725 -17.62 16.70 -8.09
C PRO A 725 -18.21 16.05 -9.35
N LEU A 726 -17.71 16.43 -10.52
CA LEU A 726 -18.06 15.79 -11.78
C LEU A 726 -16.93 14.85 -12.22
N ILE A 727 -17.25 13.55 -12.24
CA ILE A 727 -16.32 12.50 -12.67
C ILE A 727 -16.24 12.49 -14.20
N LEU A 728 -15.01 12.62 -14.74
CA LEU A 728 -14.78 12.72 -16.18
C LEU A 728 -15.30 11.50 -16.93
N GLY A 729 -16.06 11.74 -17.99
CA GLY A 729 -16.62 10.71 -18.85
C GLY A 729 -17.98 10.18 -18.41
N PHE A 730 -18.57 10.73 -17.34
CA PHE A 730 -19.87 10.32 -16.84
C PHE A 730 -20.90 11.45 -16.87
N GLU A 731 -22.16 11.03 -17.00
CA GLU A 731 -23.33 11.78 -16.58
C GLU A 731 -23.65 11.50 -15.11
N THR A 732 -24.26 12.46 -14.44
CA THR A 732 -24.80 12.26 -13.08
C THR A 732 -26.11 13.01 -12.91
N ILE A 733 -26.98 12.48 -12.06
CA ILE A 733 -28.18 13.17 -11.60
C ILE A 733 -27.83 13.84 -10.28
N LEU A 734 -28.01 15.16 -10.23
CA LEU A 734 -27.88 15.91 -8.99
C LEU A 734 -29.14 15.74 -8.14
N GLU A 735 -28.95 15.41 -6.88
CA GLU A 735 -30.00 15.32 -5.85
C GLU A 735 -29.48 16.05 -4.61
N ASP A 736 -30.17 17.11 -4.17
CA ASP A 736 -29.75 17.98 -3.06
C ASP A 736 -28.29 18.50 -3.15
N GLY A 737 -27.84 18.72 -4.38
CA GLY A 737 -26.48 19.14 -4.71
C GLY A 737 -25.42 18.06 -4.54
N PHE A 738 -25.79 16.77 -4.46
CA PHE A 738 -24.89 15.64 -4.57
C PHE A 738 -24.81 15.16 -6.02
N SER A 739 -23.61 14.83 -6.49
CA SER A 739 -23.45 13.97 -7.67
C SER A 739 -23.63 12.52 -7.26
N ASN A 740 -24.43 11.76 -8.00
CA ASN A 740 -24.79 10.38 -7.72
C ASN A 740 -24.26 9.43 -8.78
N TYR A 741 -23.65 8.32 -8.36
CA TYR A 741 -23.04 7.33 -9.25
C TYR A 741 -23.24 5.90 -8.75
N THR A 742 -23.38 4.99 -9.70
CA THR A 742 -23.21 3.55 -9.50
C THR A 742 -22.03 3.13 -10.34
N MET A 743 -20.99 2.56 -9.71
CA MET A 743 -19.70 2.33 -10.35
C MET A 743 -19.43 0.83 -10.57
N PRO A 744 -18.63 0.48 -11.59
CA PRO A 744 -18.16 -0.89 -11.79
C PRO A 744 -17.22 -1.33 -10.64
N THR A 745 -16.87 -2.62 -10.61
CA THR A 745 -16.04 -3.22 -9.57
C THR A 745 -14.72 -2.48 -9.36
N ALA A 746 -14.04 -2.05 -10.42
CA ALA A 746 -12.90 -1.15 -10.31
C ALA A 746 -13.08 0.08 -11.19
N TRP A 747 -12.70 1.25 -10.69
CA TRP A 747 -12.73 2.48 -11.47
C TRP A 747 -11.65 3.47 -11.00
N HIS A 748 -11.19 4.29 -11.94
CA HIS A 748 -10.18 5.32 -11.72
C HIS A 748 -10.40 6.49 -12.68
N ARG A 749 -10.72 7.67 -12.14
CA ARG A 749 -11.22 8.80 -12.94
C ARG A 749 -10.78 10.15 -12.40
N GLU A 750 -10.45 11.02 -13.34
CA GLU A 750 -10.12 12.42 -13.09
C GLU A 750 -11.40 13.24 -12.81
N CYS A 751 -11.29 14.19 -11.89
CA CYS A 751 -12.27 15.23 -11.61
C CYS A 751 -11.55 16.58 -11.58
N ARG A 752 -11.94 17.45 -12.52
CA ARG A 752 -11.46 18.84 -12.62
C ARG A 752 -12.55 19.88 -12.44
N VAL A 753 -13.80 19.45 -12.23
CA VAL A 753 -14.94 20.34 -12.14
C VAL A 753 -15.77 20.00 -10.92
N PHE A 754 -16.08 21.03 -10.14
CA PHE A 754 -17.13 20.96 -9.13
C PHE A 754 -18.23 21.94 -9.49
N ILE A 755 -19.47 21.57 -9.17
CA ILE A 755 -20.64 22.39 -9.47
C ILE A 755 -21.50 22.66 -8.24
N THR A 756 -22.02 23.87 -8.15
CA THR A 756 -23.09 24.21 -7.21
C THR A 756 -24.39 24.32 -7.98
N GLN A 757 -25.20 23.27 -7.91
CA GLN A 757 -26.55 23.19 -8.46
C GLN A 757 -27.32 22.11 -7.69
N THR A 758 -28.56 22.37 -7.29
CA THR A 758 -29.31 21.47 -6.41
C THR A 758 -29.79 20.20 -7.10
N SER A 759 -30.25 20.30 -8.35
CA SER A 759 -30.85 19.15 -9.05
C SER A 759 -30.66 19.19 -10.57
N GLY A 760 -30.92 18.05 -11.21
CA GLY A 760 -30.89 17.89 -12.67
C GLY A 760 -29.74 17.03 -13.17
N MET A 761 -29.84 16.60 -14.43
CA MET A 761 -28.80 15.80 -15.07
C MET A 761 -27.70 16.70 -15.63
N VAL A 762 -26.45 16.40 -15.29
CA VAL A 762 -25.25 17.06 -15.79
C VAL A 762 -24.28 16.05 -16.40
N SER A 763 -23.47 16.47 -17.36
CA SER A 763 -22.48 15.64 -18.05
C SER A 763 -21.13 16.36 -18.07
N PHE A 764 -20.03 15.62 -17.87
CA PHE A 764 -18.67 16.14 -17.97
C PHE A 764 -17.82 15.28 -18.90
N LYS A 765 -17.32 15.87 -20.00
CA LYS A 765 -16.62 15.15 -21.08
C LYS A 765 -15.35 15.86 -21.50
N GLU A 766 -14.30 15.09 -21.81
CA GLU A 766 -13.15 15.58 -22.56
C GLU A 766 -13.52 15.60 -24.05
N LEU A 767 -13.21 16.71 -24.72
CA LEU A 767 -13.42 16.91 -26.15
C LEU A 767 -12.08 16.91 -26.89
N HIS A 768 -12.13 16.66 -28.19
CA HIS A 768 -10.97 16.86 -29.05
C HIS A 768 -10.53 18.35 -29.02
N SER A 769 -9.22 18.59 -28.86
CA SER A 769 -8.67 19.95 -28.74
C SER A 769 -8.91 20.82 -29.98
N GLY A 770 -8.69 20.33 -31.20
CA GLY A 770 -9.04 21.01 -32.46
C GLY A 770 -8.40 22.37 -32.72
N GLN A 771 -7.48 22.82 -31.86
CA GLN A 771 -6.86 24.14 -31.93
C GLN A 771 -5.38 24.03 -31.54
N LYS A 772 -4.51 24.64 -32.36
CA LYS A 772 -3.07 24.68 -32.08
C LYS A 772 -2.83 25.38 -30.74
N GLY A 773 -2.01 24.78 -29.89
CA GLY A 773 -1.66 25.33 -28.57
C GLY A 773 -2.57 24.89 -27.43
N ILE A 774 -3.76 24.36 -27.73
CA ILE A 774 -4.66 23.80 -26.72
C ILE A 774 -4.29 22.33 -26.46
N SER A 775 -3.90 22.03 -25.23
CA SER A 775 -3.56 20.68 -24.79
C SER A 775 -4.79 19.84 -24.41
N LYS A 776 -5.78 20.48 -23.79
CA LYS A 776 -6.98 19.84 -23.24
C LYS A 776 -8.21 20.70 -23.48
N ARG A 777 -9.33 20.05 -23.77
CA ARG A 777 -10.64 20.71 -23.88
C ARG A 777 -11.69 19.86 -23.22
N TYR A 778 -12.60 20.50 -22.51
CA TYR A 778 -13.69 19.84 -21.80
C TYR A 778 -15.01 20.54 -22.05
N SER A 779 -16.10 19.83 -21.76
CA SER A 779 -17.45 20.35 -21.80
C SER A 779 -18.25 19.87 -20.59
N VAL A 780 -18.99 20.79 -19.99
CA VAL A 780 -19.96 20.55 -18.93
C VAL A 780 -21.33 21.00 -19.42
N SER A 781 -22.28 20.08 -19.54
CA SER A 781 -23.64 20.37 -20.02
C SER A 781 -24.70 20.09 -18.96
N GLY A 782 -25.88 20.72 -19.09
CA GLY A 782 -27.01 20.51 -18.18
C GLY A 782 -27.08 21.52 -17.03
N LEU A 783 -26.32 22.60 -17.13
CA LEU A 783 -26.25 23.66 -16.12
C LEU A 783 -27.56 24.47 -16.10
N LYS A 784 -28.05 24.77 -14.91
CA LYS A 784 -29.28 25.54 -14.64
C LYS A 784 -29.01 26.52 -13.50
N ASN A 785 -28.59 27.73 -13.86
CA ASN A 785 -28.13 28.78 -12.93
C ASN A 785 -27.11 28.25 -11.92
N GLY A 786 -26.19 27.39 -12.40
CA GLY A 786 -25.18 26.76 -11.58
C GLY A 786 -23.92 27.61 -11.49
N SER A 787 -23.09 27.34 -10.48
CA SER A 787 -21.70 27.80 -10.44
C SER A 787 -20.74 26.65 -10.73
N LEU A 788 -19.68 26.89 -11.50
CA LEU A 788 -18.62 25.91 -11.79
C LEU A 788 -17.31 26.36 -11.18
N ARG A 789 -16.56 25.40 -10.65
CA ARG A 789 -15.17 25.57 -10.22
C ARG A 789 -14.30 24.65 -11.06
N ILE A 790 -13.41 25.22 -11.85
CA ILE A 790 -12.54 24.51 -12.80
C ILE A 790 -11.12 24.45 -12.24
N TYR A 791 -10.56 23.24 -12.21
CA TYR A 791 -9.21 22.93 -11.74
C TYR A 791 -8.30 22.55 -12.93
N PRO A 792 -7.75 23.54 -13.65
CA PRO A 792 -6.81 23.25 -14.73
C PRO A 792 -5.46 22.77 -14.17
N SER A 793 -4.63 22.14 -15.02
CA SER A 793 -3.28 21.71 -14.66
C SER A 793 -2.48 22.83 -13.97
N ASP A 794 -1.55 22.47 -13.07
CA ASP A 794 -0.87 23.42 -12.16
C ASP A 794 -0.17 24.57 -12.92
N GLY A 795 0.34 24.30 -14.12
CA GLY A 795 1.03 25.27 -14.97
C GLY A 795 0.15 26.23 -15.77
N VAL A 796 -1.17 26.00 -15.82
CA VAL A 796 -2.10 26.78 -16.68
C VAL A 796 -2.42 28.12 -16.04
N THR A 797 -2.12 29.23 -16.69
CA THR A 797 -2.42 30.60 -16.24
C THR A 797 -3.85 31.03 -16.55
N ALA A 798 -4.26 32.19 -16.05
CA ALA A 798 -5.58 32.75 -16.37
C ALA A 798 -5.69 33.10 -17.87
N GLU A 799 -4.59 33.54 -18.48
CA GLU A 799 -4.49 33.93 -19.89
C GLU A 799 -4.54 32.73 -20.83
N GLU A 800 -4.16 31.54 -20.36
CA GLU A 800 -4.21 30.29 -21.13
C GLU A 800 -5.56 29.58 -21.01
N LEU A 801 -6.35 29.89 -19.97
CA LEU A 801 -7.67 29.31 -19.77
C LEU A 801 -8.71 30.02 -20.64
N ASN A 802 -9.31 29.26 -21.56
CA ASN A 802 -10.41 29.71 -22.39
C ASN A 802 -11.72 29.12 -21.86
N VAL A 803 -12.77 29.94 -21.73
CA VAL A 803 -14.09 29.51 -21.24
C VAL A 803 -15.20 30.09 -22.10
N TYR A 804 -16.06 29.22 -22.64
CA TYR A 804 -17.15 29.60 -23.53
C TYR A 804 -18.49 29.00 -23.11
N LEU A 805 -19.55 29.81 -23.13
CA LEU A 805 -20.93 29.42 -22.86
C LEU A 805 -21.70 29.18 -24.15
N ASN A 806 -22.37 28.03 -24.21
CA ASN A 806 -23.21 27.59 -25.33
C ASN A 806 -22.50 27.63 -26.70
N SER A 807 -21.16 27.51 -26.67
CA SER A 807 -20.32 27.50 -27.86
C SER A 807 -20.47 26.18 -28.60
N ARG A 808 -20.52 26.26 -29.93
CA ARG A 808 -20.46 25.09 -30.82
C ARG A 808 -19.10 25.03 -31.48
N TYR A 809 -18.73 23.87 -32.01
CA TYR A 809 -17.55 23.74 -32.89
C TYR A 809 -17.54 24.88 -33.93
N PRO A 810 -16.46 25.68 -34.05
CA PRO A 810 -15.09 25.43 -33.56
C PRO A 810 -14.72 26.08 -32.20
N TRP A 811 -15.68 26.36 -31.33
CA TRP A 811 -15.49 26.83 -29.94
C TRP A 811 -14.81 28.19 -29.80
N ASN A 812 -15.27 29.16 -30.58
CA ASN A 812 -14.69 30.51 -30.66
C ASN A 812 -15.71 31.63 -30.39
N THR A 813 -16.90 31.30 -29.91
CA THR A 813 -17.96 32.27 -29.59
C THR A 813 -18.51 32.04 -28.18
N GLY A 814 -19.04 33.09 -27.57
CA GLY A 814 -19.70 32.99 -26.26
C GLY A 814 -18.72 32.98 -25.08
N GLU A 815 -17.57 33.65 -25.21
CA GLU A 815 -16.60 33.80 -24.13
C GLU A 815 -17.26 34.44 -22.90
N ILE A 816 -16.95 33.93 -21.71
CA ILE A 816 -17.49 34.42 -20.45
C ILE A 816 -16.37 34.67 -19.43
N PRO A 817 -16.52 35.67 -18.55
CA PRO A 817 -15.53 35.95 -17.53
C PRO A 817 -15.54 34.87 -16.44
N PHE A 818 -14.41 34.73 -15.76
CA PHE A 818 -14.22 33.87 -14.59
C PHE A 818 -13.39 34.61 -13.54
N THR A 819 -13.40 34.12 -12.31
CA THR A 819 -12.56 34.63 -11.22
C THR A 819 -11.56 33.55 -10.80
N GLU A 820 -10.28 33.89 -10.75
CA GLU A 820 -9.27 32.99 -10.18
C GLU A 820 -9.34 33.02 -8.65
N VAL A 821 -9.40 31.86 -8.03
CA VAL A 821 -9.36 31.68 -6.58
C VAL A 821 -8.09 30.92 -6.20
N LYS A 822 -7.34 31.45 -5.23
CA LYS A 822 -6.15 30.84 -4.66
C LYS A 822 -6.25 30.82 -3.14
N ASN A 823 -6.17 29.65 -2.52
CA ASN A 823 -6.12 29.49 -1.08
C ASN A 823 -5.15 28.36 -0.69
N GLY A 824 -3.93 28.71 -0.27
CA GLY A 824 -2.91 27.69 0.03
C GLY A 824 -2.49 26.94 -1.23
N ASN A 825 -2.57 25.61 -1.18
CA ASN A 825 -2.33 24.71 -2.30
C ASN A 825 -3.54 24.53 -3.23
N GLU A 826 -4.67 25.15 -2.93
CA GLU A 826 -5.87 25.08 -3.75
C GLU A 826 -5.96 26.26 -4.72
N ARG A 827 -6.13 25.93 -6.00
CA ARG A 827 -6.28 26.90 -7.09
C ARG A 827 -7.33 26.44 -8.08
N TYR A 828 -8.31 27.30 -8.34
CA TYR A 828 -9.35 27.04 -9.35
C TYR A 828 -9.90 28.33 -9.94
N PHE A 829 -10.70 28.19 -11.00
CA PHE A 829 -11.40 29.28 -11.65
C PHE A 829 -12.91 29.12 -11.45
N GLU A 830 -13.56 30.15 -10.93
CA GLU A 830 -14.97 30.16 -10.61
C GLU A 830 -15.78 30.93 -11.67
N ILE A 831 -16.89 30.32 -12.08
CA ILE A 831 -17.89 30.88 -12.98
C ILE A 831 -19.24 30.77 -12.28
N LYS A 832 -20.03 31.85 -12.25
CA LYS A 832 -21.33 31.89 -11.56
C LYS A 832 -22.48 32.09 -12.54
N ASP A 833 -23.66 31.69 -12.08
CA ASP A 833 -24.95 31.98 -12.72
C ASP A 833 -25.05 31.54 -14.19
N VAL A 834 -24.47 30.38 -14.52
CA VAL A 834 -24.47 29.86 -15.90
C VAL A 834 -25.57 28.82 -16.14
N SER A 835 -26.19 28.92 -17.31
CA SER A 835 -27.22 28.00 -17.80
C SER A 835 -26.87 27.51 -19.21
N GLY A 836 -26.95 26.19 -19.42
CA GLY A 836 -26.64 25.53 -20.69
C GLY A 836 -25.39 24.67 -20.64
N THR A 837 -24.47 24.89 -21.58
CA THR A 837 -23.22 24.12 -21.73
C THR A 837 -22.01 25.04 -21.66
N VAL A 838 -21.06 24.75 -20.78
CA VAL A 838 -19.78 25.44 -20.69
C VAL A 838 -18.70 24.56 -21.30
N ALA A 839 -17.98 25.07 -22.30
CA ALA A 839 -16.77 24.46 -22.83
C ALA A 839 -15.56 25.25 -22.32
N PHE A 840 -14.52 24.57 -21.87
CA PHE A 840 -13.29 25.21 -21.43
C PHE A 840 -12.05 24.46 -21.91
N SER A 841 -10.95 25.16 -22.11
CA SER A 841 -9.71 24.59 -22.65
C SER A 841 -8.45 25.35 -22.29
N TRP A 842 -7.33 24.65 -22.28
CA TRP A 842 -5.97 25.19 -22.12
C TRP A 842 -4.95 24.36 -22.88
#